data_AF-W4UUY7-F1
#
_entry.id   AF-W4UUY7-F1
#
_cell.length_a   1.000
_cell.length_b   1.000
_cell.length_c   1.000
_cell.angle_alpha   90.00
_cell.angle_beta   90.00
_cell.angle_gamma   90.00
#
_symmetry.space_group_name_H-M   'P 1'
#
loop_
_entity.id
_entity.type
_entity.pdbx_description
1 polymer ?
#
loop_
_entity_poly.entity_id
_entity_poly.type
_entity_poly.pdbx_seq_one_letter_code
_entity_poly.pdbx_strand_id
1 'polypeptide(L)'
;MLLATSLSAGAQAQTYETEFARPLNEVLNDIQNRFGIRLKYDIDTVGKVLPYADFRIRPYSAEESLTNVLAPFDYKFVKQKGNMYKLKAYEYPRRTDEDGEKMLTYLNTLYANKEAFELRADSLRKEVRQRLQIDGLLAQCVKAKPILSKIRKFDGYTVQNFALETLPGLYVCGSIYTPQAKGQHALIICPNGHFGGGRYRKDQQQRMGTLARMGAICVDFDLFGWGESALQVGGAAHRSSAAHVIQAMNGLLILDYMLASRKDIDHTRIGANGGSGGGTQTVLLTALDNRFTASAPVVSLASHFDGGCPCESGMPIQLAAGGTCNAELAAAFAPRPQLVVSDGGDWTASVPTLEFPYLQRIYGFYQATDKVQNVHLAQESHDFGPNKRNAVYAFFADVFQLNKKMWDENKVTIEPESAMYSFGTKGELLPANAIRSFEKVSAYFDKKAFAKLNSDASLEKKAMDWVASLNLKDDQKASFAVTAIYNHLRKVRDWHNDHPYTTIPAGMNPLTGKPLSQLDREMIADSAMPKEVHERLMKELRRVLTEEQIELILDKYTVGKVAFTLKGYQAIVPNMTEAETTYVLEQLKLAREQAIDYKNMKQISAVFEIYKNNCEQYFNDHGRNWRQMFKDYVNKRKAEKEQEKQKK
;
A
#
# COMPACT_ATOMS: atom_id res chain seq x y z
N MET A 1 -49.43 -1.59 29.32
CA MET A 1 -49.32 -0.34 28.55
C MET A 1 -48.82 -0.72 27.16
N LEU A 2 -49.47 -0.20 26.12
CA LEU A 2 -49.52 -0.78 24.77
C LEU A 2 -48.16 -0.96 24.08
N LEU A 3 -47.96 -2.13 23.48
CA LEU A 3 -47.05 -2.33 22.34
C LEU A 3 -47.54 -1.49 21.16
N ALA A 4 -46.72 -0.56 20.69
CA ALA A 4 -46.89 0.05 19.39
C ALA A 4 -46.02 -0.73 18.38
N THR A 5 -46.66 -1.59 17.62
CA THR A 5 -46.09 -2.23 16.44
C THR A 5 -45.99 -1.20 15.31
N SER A 6 -44.78 -0.69 15.06
CA SER A 6 -44.47 0.02 13.83
C SER A 6 -44.31 -1.00 12.70
N LEU A 7 -45.34 -1.18 11.89
CA LEU A 7 -45.26 -1.85 10.59
C LEU A 7 -44.45 -0.97 9.62
N SER A 8 -43.18 -1.30 9.42
CA SER A 8 -42.37 -0.81 8.32
C SER A 8 -42.62 -1.65 7.06
N ALA A 9 -42.77 -0.96 5.94
CA ALA A 9 -43.01 -1.53 4.63
C ALA A 9 -41.85 -2.44 4.18
N GLY A 10 -42.18 -3.64 3.70
CA GLY A 10 -41.26 -4.53 2.97
C GLY A 10 -40.66 -5.71 3.75
N ALA A 11 -41.35 -6.27 4.77
CA ALA A 11 -40.90 -7.53 5.36
C ALA A 11 -41.08 -8.68 4.34
N GLN A 12 -39.97 -9.12 3.73
CA GLN A 12 -39.93 -10.37 2.98
C GLN A 12 -40.40 -11.49 3.92
N ALA A 13 -41.46 -12.21 3.54
CA ALA A 13 -42.07 -13.23 4.40
C ALA A 13 -40.99 -14.23 4.83
N GLN A 14 -40.73 -14.32 6.14
CA GLN A 14 -39.74 -15.26 6.69
C GLN A 14 -40.31 -16.68 6.63
N THR A 15 -40.06 -17.36 5.52
CA THR A 15 -40.56 -18.73 5.28
C THR A 15 -39.42 -19.66 4.92
N TYR A 16 -39.68 -20.96 5.01
CA TYR A 16 -38.73 -21.97 4.55
C TYR A 16 -38.42 -21.83 3.05
N GLU A 17 -39.43 -21.53 2.22
CA GLU A 17 -39.30 -21.36 0.77
C GLU A 17 -38.46 -20.14 0.36
N THR A 18 -38.36 -19.14 1.25
CA THR A 18 -37.48 -17.97 1.08
C THR A 18 -36.20 -18.10 1.91
N GLU A 19 -35.92 -19.31 2.41
CA GLU A 19 -34.77 -19.67 3.23
C GLU A 19 -34.61 -18.84 4.51
N PHE A 20 -35.69 -18.25 5.04
CA PHE A 20 -35.61 -17.31 6.17
C PHE A 20 -34.50 -16.26 5.97
N ALA A 21 -34.37 -15.78 4.74
CA ALA A 21 -33.28 -14.92 4.31
C ALA A 21 -33.48 -13.49 4.80
N ARG A 22 -32.40 -12.85 5.25
CA ARG A 22 -32.40 -11.45 5.72
C ARG A 22 -31.20 -10.66 5.19
N PRO A 23 -31.35 -9.36 4.89
CA PRO A 23 -30.21 -8.49 4.60
C PRO A 23 -29.18 -8.47 5.74
N LEU A 24 -27.90 -8.63 5.43
CA LEU A 24 -26.84 -8.76 6.44
C LEU A 24 -26.72 -7.51 7.33
N ASN A 25 -26.94 -6.31 6.78
CA ASN A 25 -26.94 -5.06 7.54
C ASN A 25 -28.03 -5.05 8.63
N GLU A 26 -29.22 -5.57 8.35
CA GLU A 26 -30.30 -5.70 9.33
C GLU A 26 -29.93 -6.71 10.43
N VAL A 27 -29.39 -7.87 10.05
CA VAL A 27 -28.94 -8.90 11.00
C VAL A 27 -27.88 -8.35 11.96
N LEU A 28 -26.92 -7.59 11.45
CA LEU A 28 -25.86 -7.00 12.27
C LEU A 28 -26.39 -5.88 13.18
N ASN A 29 -27.33 -5.07 12.70
CA ASN A 29 -28.01 -4.07 13.54
C ASN A 29 -28.81 -4.73 14.68
N ASP A 30 -29.48 -5.84 14.41
CA ASP A 30 -30.20 -6.61 15.43
C ASP A 30 -29.26 -7.23 16.46
N ILE A 31 -28.12 -7.80 16.02
CA ILE A 31 -27.08 -8.29 16.94
C ILE A 31 -26.57 -7.14 17.82
N GLN A 32 -26.31 -5.97 17.22
CA GLN A 32 -25.83 -4.80 17.95
C GLN A 32 -26.80 -4.42 19.09
N ASN A 33 -28.08 -4.32 18.77
CA ASN A 33 -29.13 -3.95 19.72
C ASN A 33 -29.36 -5.04 20.77
N ARG A 34 -29.43 -6.31 20.35
CA ARG A 34 -29.72 -7.46 21.23
C ARG A 34 -28.66 -7.67 22.30
N PHE A 35 -27.38 -7.54 21.94
CA PHE A 35 -26.26 -7.81 22.86
C PHE A 35 -25.67 -6.55 23.49
N GLY A 36 -26.18 -5.36 23.16
CA GLY A 36 -25.67 -4.09 23.70
C GLY A 36 -24.21 -3.82 23.31
N ILE A 37 -23.79 -4.28 22.12
CA ILE A 37 -22.45 -4.08 21.60
C ILE A 37 -22.40 -2.89 20.64
N ARG A 38 -21.21 -2.47 20.21
CA ARG A 38 -21.01 -1.44 19.19
C ARG A 38 -20.22 -2.01 18.03
N LEU A 39 -20.73 -1.86 16.80
CA LEU A 39 -20.10 -2.36 15.59
C LEU A 39 -19.45 -1.23 14.80
N LYS A 40 -18.17 -1.38 14.48
CA LYS A 40 -17.44 -0.52 13.55
C LYS A 40 -17.24 -1.26 12.23
N TYR A 41 -17.80 -0.72 11.16
CA TYR A 41 -17.77 -1.34 9.83
C TYR A 41 -16.50 -0.96 9.07
N ASP A 42 -15.73 -1.96 8.65
CA ASP A 42 -14.62 -1.87 7.69
C ASP A 42 -14.86 -2.87 6.54
N ILE A 43 -16.13 -3.09 6.25
CA ILE A 43 -16.70 -3.96 5.23
C ILE A 43 -17.93 -3.28 4.63
N ASP A 44 -18.23 -3.60 3.39
CA ASP A 44 -19.47 -3.19 2.73
C ASP A 44 -20.48 -4.35 2.79
N THR A 45 -21.67 -4.08 3.33
CA THR A 45 -22.76 -5.05 3.47
C THR A 45 -23.88 -4.84 2.46
N VAL A 46 -23.78 -3.85 1.58
CA VAL A 46 -24.79 -3.55 0.55
C VAL A 46 -25.01 -4.77 -0.34
N GLY A 47 -26.28 -5.13 -0.54
CA GLY A 47 -26.70 -6.24 -1.38
C GLY A 47 -26.44 -7.64 -0.83
N LYS A 48 -25.87 -7.78 0.38
CA LYS A 48 -25.60 -9.09 0.99
C LYS A 48 -26.83 -9.61 1.73
N VAL A 49 -27.29 -10.79 1.34
CA VAL A 49 -28.44 -11.47 1.93
C VAL A 49 -27.97 -12.77 2.56
N LEU A 50 -28.35 -13.00 3.82
CA LEU A 50 -27.96 -14.16 4.61
C LEU A 50 -29.14 -15.13 4.75
N PRO A 51 -29.07 -16.34 4.16
CA PRO A 51 -30.03 -17.40 4.42
C PRO A 51 -29.98 -17.91 5.86
N TYR A 52 -31.14 -18.26 6.39
CA TYR A 52 -31.37 -18.81 7.73
C TYR A 52 -30.78 -17.90 8.82
N ALA A 53 -30.90 -16.58 8.65
CA ALA A 53 -30.18 -15.59 9.43
C ALA A 53 -30.44 -15.72 10.94
N ASP A 54 -31.71 -15.80 11.35
CA ASP A 54 -32.06 -15.81 12.77
C ASP A 54 -31.67 -17.13 13.46
N PHE A 55 -31.57 -18.23 12.72
CA PHE A 55 -31.11 -19.54 13.22
C PHE A 55 -29.60 -19.58 13.50
N ARG A 56 -28.84 -18.60 12.99
CA ARG A 56 -27.39 -18.45 13.23
C ARG A 56 -27.09 -17.72 14.54
N ILE A 57 -28.09 -17.09 15.15
CA ILE A 57 -27.93 -16.34 16.40
C ILE A 57 -27.80 -17.31 17.59
N ARG A 58 -26.88 -17.01 18.49
CA ARG A 58 -26.67 -17.71 19.76
C ARG A 58 -27.05 -16.78 20.90
N PRO A 59 -28.21 -16.95 21.55
CA PRO A 59 -28.70 -16.04 22.58
C PRO A 59 -27.72 -15.75 23.72
N TYR A 60 -26.80 -16.67 23.98
CA TYR A 60 -25.79 -16.62 25.04
C TYR A 60 -24.44 -16.05 24.60
N SER A 61 -24.20 -15.81 23.30
CA SER A 61 -22.88 -15.39 22.81
C SER A 61 -22.98 -14.46 21.61
N ALA A 62 -22.59 -13.20 21.83
CA ALA A 62 -22.48 -12.20 20.76
C ALA A 62 -21.39 -12.60 19.74
N GLU A 63 -20.28 -13.14 20.23
CA GLU A 63 -19.14 -13.51 19.40
C GLU A 63 -19.45 -14.71 18.50
N GLU A 64 -20.11 -15.75 19.01
CA GLU A 64 -20.57 -16.86 18.16
C GLU A 64 -21.62 -16.40 17.14
N SER A 65 -22.55 -15.53 17.57
CA SER A 65 -23.55 -14.95 16.67
C SER A 65 -22.87 -14.17 15.52
N LEU A 66 -21.90 -13.32 15.85
CA LEU A 66 -21.13 -12.57 14.85
C LEU A 66 -20.37 -13.52 13.91
N THR A 67 -19.68 -14.54 14.43
CA THR A 67 -18.98 -15.53 13.59
C THR A 67 -19.94 -16.22 12.62
N ASN A 68 -21.08 -16.70 13.09
CA ASN A 68 -22.02 -17.48 12.28
C ASN A 68 -22.69 -16.68 11.15
N VAL A 69 -22.83 -15.36 11.31
CA VAL A 69 -23.44 -14.47 10.31
C VAL A 69 -22.41 -13.80 9.39
N LEU A 70 -21.16 -13.66 9.84
CA LEU A 70 -20.08 -13.03 9.07
C LEU A 70 -19.30 -14.03 8.21
N ALA A 71 -19.01 -15.22 8.75
CA ALA A 71 -18.22 -16.25 8.06
C ALA A 71 -18.77 -16.64 6.66
N PRO A 72 -20.09 -16.71 6.41
CA PRO A 72 -20.63 -16.99 5.07
C PRO A 72 -20.24 -15.96 3.99
N PHE A 73 -19.74 -14.79 4.38
CA PHE A 73 -19.32 -13.72 3.48
C PHE A 73 -17.80 -13.46 3.52
N ASP A 74 -17.02 -14.40 4.05
CA ASP A 74 -15.59 -14.23 4.35
C ASP A 74 -15.32 -13.00 5.24
N TYR A 75 -16.23 -12.72 6.18
CA TYR A 75 -16.09 -11.66 7.16
C TYR A 75 -15.79 -12.22 8.55
N LYS A 76 -15.13 -11.39 9.35
CA LYS A 76 -14.79 -11.67 10.75
C LYS A 76 -14.97 -10.41 11.61
N PHE A 77 -15.00 -10.59 12.93
CA PHE A 77 -14.88 -9.48 13.87
C PHE A 77 -13.50 -9.45 14.52
N VAL A 78 -13.10 -8.28 14.99
CA VAL A 78 -11.97 -8.08 15.88
C VAL A 78 -12.45 -7.29 17.09
N LYS A 79 -12.43 -7.93 18.26
CA LYS A 79 -12.80 -7.29 19.51
C LYS A 79 -11.90 -6.09 19.79
N GLN A 80 -12.48 -4.97 20.17
CA GLN A 80 -11.80 -3.75 20.59
C GLN A 80 -11.99 -3.58 22.10
N LYS A 81 -11.49 -2.48 22.67
CA LYS A 81 -11.71 -2.17 24.10
C LYS A 81 -13.21 -2.08 24.43
N GLY A 82 -13.62 -2.67 25.55
CA GLY A 82 -15.00 -2.64 26.05
C GLY A 82 -15.97 -3.45 25.21
N ASN A 83 -17.13 -2.87 24.87
CA ASN A 83 -18.21 -3.53 24.12
C ASN A 83 -18.14 -3.30 22.60
N MET A 84 -16.98 -2.90 22.07
CA MET A 84 -16.82 -2.54 20.67
C MET A 84 -16.19 -3.67 19.85
N TYR A 85 -16.72 -3.92 18.66
CA TYR A 85 -16.23 -4.91 17.70
C TYR A 85 -16.03 -4.26 16.34
N LYS A 86 -14.87 -4.47 15.72
CA LYS A 86 -14.60 -4.02 14.36
C LYS A 86 -14.85 -5.16 13.38
N LEU A 87 -15.73 -4.97 12.42
CA LEU A 87 -16.04 -5.94 11.37
C LEU A 87 -15.07 -5.76 10.20
N LYS A 88 -14.48 -6.85 9.72
CA LYS A 88 -13.44 -6.86 8.70
C LYS A 88 -13.64 -8.01 7.71
N ALA A 89 -13.05 -7.86 6.52
CA ALA A 89 -12.80 -8.98 5.64
C ALA A 89 -11.83 -9.99 6.26
N TYR A 90 -11.88 -11.22 5.78
CA TYR A 90 -10.85 -12.21 6.06
C TYR A 90 -9.47 -11.67 5.64
N GLU A 91 -8.50 -11.82 6.52
CA GLU A 91 -7.12 -11.38 6.31
C GLU A 91 -6.25 -12.63 6.44
N TYR A 92 -5.82 -13.21 5.31
CA TYR A 92 -4.99 -14.42 5.31
C TYR A 92 -3.73 -14.36 6.21
N PRO A 93 -3.02 -13.22 6.39
CA PRO A 93 -1.82 -13.22 7.22
C PRO A 93 -2.14 -13.03 8.71
N ARG A 94 -3.41 -12.81 9.10
CA ARG A 94 -3.78 -12.43 10.47
C ARG A 94 -4.76 -13.40 11.10
N ARG A 95 -4.25 -14.08 12.14
CA ARG A 95 -4.96 -15.01 13.02
C ARG A 95 -5.09 -14.39 14.43
N THR A 96 -5.55 -15.17 15.39
CA THR A 96 -5.70 -14.77 16.80
C THR A 96 -4.57 -15.30 17.67
N ASP A 97 -4.40 -14.74 18.88
CA ASP A 97 -3.42 -15.24 19.85
C ASP A 97 -3.65 -16.73 20.18
N GLU A 98 -4.91 -17.17 20.25
CA GLU A 98 -5.28 -18.57 20.49
C GLU A 98 -4.84 -19.49 19.32
N ASP A 99 -4.94 -19.00 18.08
CA ASP A 99 -4.39 -19.73 16.93
C ASP A 99 -2.86 -19.80 17.00
N GLY A 100 -2.21 -18.73 17.47
CA GLY A 100 -0.77 -18.70 17.72
C GLY A 100 -0.34 -19.74 18.75
N GLU A 101 -1.06 -19.84 19.88
CA GLU A 101 -0.85 -20.86 20.91
C GLU A 101 -0.98 -22.28 20.37
N LYS A 102 -2.06 -22.56 19.62
CA LYS A 102 -2.27 -23.85 18.96
C LYS A 102 -1.15 -24.16 17.97
N MET A 103 -0.73 -23.17 17.19
CA MET A 103 0.35 -23.32 16.21
C MET A 103 1.68 -23.65 16.87
N LEU A 104 2.12 -22.87 17.86
CA LEU A 104 3.39 -23.13 18.55
C LEU A 104 3.36 -24.44 19.36
N THR A 105 2.21 -24.80 19.92
CA THR A 105 2.00 -26.11 20.57
C THR A 105 2.18 -27.25 19.57
N TYR A 106 1.54 -27.15 18.39
CA TYR A 106 1.72 -28.12 17.30
C TYR A 106 3.17 -28.21 16.86
N LEU A 107 3.84 -27.09 16.59
CA LEU A 107 5.24 -27.08 16.15
C LEU A 107 6.18 -27.72 17.19
N ASN A 108 5.93 -27.50 18.49
CA ASN A 108 6.69 -28.15 19.55
C ASN A 108 6.60 -29.69 19.53
N THR A 109 5.56 -30.28 18.94
CA THR A 109 5.46 -31.74 18.75
C THR A 109 6.37 -32.28 17.65
N LEU A 110 6.83 -31.42 16.73
CA LEU A 110 7.59 -31.85 15.56
C LEU A 110 9.08 -32.07 15.87
N TYR A 111 9.57 -31.57 16.99
CA TYR A 111 10.98 -31.68 17.39
C TYR A 111 11.14 -31.64 18.92
N ALA A 112 11.95 -32.57 19.42
CA ALA A 112 12.24 -32.74 20.85
C ALA A 112 13.71 -32.49 21.21
N ASN A 113 14.59 -32.32 20.22
CA ASN A 113 16.02 -32.15 20.39
C ASN A 113 16.62 -31.32 19.23
N LYS A 114 17.93 -31.06 19.34
CA LYS A 114 18.71 -30.29 18.38
C LYS A 114 18.64 -30.90 16.98
N GLU A 115 18.85 -32.20 16.86
CA GLU A 115 18.95 -32.88 15.56
C GLU A 115 17.64 -32.82 14.79
N ALA A 116 16.50 -33.08 15.45
CA ALA A 116 15.18 -32.98 14.83
C ALA A 116 14.85 -31.54 14.42
N PHE A 117 15.22 -30.57 15.26
CA PHE A 117 15.02 -29.15 14.94
C PHE A 117 15.89 -28.69 13.77
N GLU A 118 17.16 -29.11 13.69
CA GLU A 118 18.07 -28.78 12.59
C GLU A 118 17.57 -29.32 11.25
N LEU A 119 17.01 -30.54 11.22
CA LEU A 119 16.37 -31.11 10.03
C LEU A 119 15.17 -30.27 9.56
N ARG A 120 14.30 -29.87 10.49
CA ARG A 120 13.16 -29.00 10.16
C ARG A 120 13.62 -27.62 9.71
N ALA A 121 14.61 -27.04 10.38
CA ALA A 121 15.17 -25.74 10.03
C ALA A 121 15.81 -25.75 8.62
N ASP A 122 16.48 -26.83 8.22
CA ASP A 122 17.00 -26.98 6.86
C ASP A 122 15.87 -27.00 5.81
N SER A 123 14.83 -27.80 6.03
CA SER A 123 13.63 -27.82 5.16
C SER A 123 12.96 -26.45 5.07
N LEU A 124 12.79 -25.77 6.21
CA LEU A 124 12.21 -24.42 6.26
C LEU A 124 13.02 -23.45 5.42
N ARG A 125 14.35 -23.38 5.57
CA ARG A 125 15.19 -22.45 4.78
C ARG A 125 15.08 -22.72 3.28
N LYS A 126 15.12 -23.99 2.88
CA LYS A 126 15.01 -24.40 1.46
C LYS A 126 13.63 -24.07 0.88
N GLU A 127 12.56 -24.45 1.57
CA GLU A 127 11.20 -24.23 1.10
C GLU A 127 10.79 -22.75 1.13
N VAL A 128 11.22 -21.98 2.15
CA VAL A 128 11.00 -20.53 2.19
C VAL A 128 11.67 -19.87 0.99
N ARG A 129 12.95 -20.20 0.73
CA ARG A 129 13.70 -19.66 -0.42
C ARG A 129 13.05 -20.04 -1.76
N GLN A 130 12.62 -21.29 -1.90
CA GLN A 130 11.91 -21.78 -3.08
C GLN A 130 10.57 -21.05 -3.27
N ARG A 131 9.75 -20.95 -2.22
CA ARG A 131 8.42 -20.31 -2.26
C ARG A 131 8.51 -18.82 -2.51
N LEU A 132 9.58 -18.18 -2.07
CA LEU A 132 9.89 -16.78 -2.41
C LEU A 132 10.32 -16.63 -3.88
N GLN A 133 10.73 -17.71 -4.56
CA GLN A 133 11.19 -17.73 -5.94
C GLN A 133 12.37 -16.78 -6.22
N ILE A 134 13.19 -16.52 -5.19
CA ILE A 134 14.25 -15.51 -5.23
C ILE A 134 15.42 -15.89 -6.13
N ASP A 135 15.76 -17.19 -6.22
CA ASP A 135 16.93 -17.67 -6.97
C ASP A 135 16.82 -17.39 -8.48
N GLY A 136 15.61 -17.48 -9.04
CA GLY A 136 15.35 -17.15 -10.44
C GLY A 136 15.62 -15.67 -10.75
N LEU A 137 15.37 -14.76 -9.80
CA LEU A 137 15.67 -13.34 -9.95
C LEU A 137 17.15 -13.04 -9.71
N LEU A 138 17.77 -13.66 -8.70
CA LEU A 138 19.20 -13.53 -8.44
C LEU A 138 20.04 -13.94 -9.66
N ALA A 139 19.65 -15.01 -10.37
CA ALA A 139 20.32 -15.45 -11.59
C ALA A 139 20.23 -14.44 -12.75
N GLN A 140 19.26 -13.52 -12.71
CA GLN A 140 19.05 -12.48 -13.72
C GLN A 140 19.64 -11.12 -13.30
N CYS A 141 20.21 -11.01 -12.10
CA CYS A 141 20.79 -9.76 -11.63
C CYS A 141 22.07 -9.41 -12.38
N VAL A 142 22.26 -8.11 -12.62
CA VAL A 142 23.46 -7.58 -13.26
C VAL A 142 24.57 -7.36 -12.23
N LYS A 143 25.82 -7.36 -12.69
CA LYS A 143 26.99 -6.99 -11.89
C LYS A 143 27.52 -5.62 -12.32
N ALA A 144 26.69 -4.59 -12.16
CA ALA A 144 27.05 -3.22 -12.50
C ALA A 144 27.84 -2.56 -11.36
N LYS A 145 28.69 -1.58 -11.70
CA LYS A 145 29.37 -0.76 -10.70
C LYS A 145 28.34 0.12 -9.98
N PRO A 146 28.26 0.11 -8.64
CA PRO A 146 27.32 0.96 -7.91
C PRO A 146 27.62 2.45 -8.12
N ILE A 147 26.56 3.25 -8.12
CA ILE A 147 26.67 4.71 -8.08
C ILE A 147 26.88 5.08 -6.62
N LEU A 148 27.98 5.77 -6.31
CA LEU A 148 28.33 6.19 -4.96
C LEU A 148 28.39 7.72 -4.88
N SER A 149 27.73 8.26 -3.87
CA SER A 149 27.87 9.68 -3.52
C SER A 149 29.25 9.97 -2.90
N LYS A 150 29.56 11.26 -2.72
CA LYS A 150 30.68 11.69 -1.88
C LYS A 150 30.40 11.31 -0.42
N ILE A 151 31.44 10.90 0.30
CA ILE A 151 31.36 10.63 1.74
C ILE A 151 31.11 11.93 2.50
N ARG A 152 30.07 11.95 3.33
CA ARG A 152 29.72 13.05 4.23
C ARG A 152 30.20 12.72 5.64
N LYS A 153 30.88 13.66 6.30
CA LYS A 153 31.51 13.44 7.61
C LYS A 153 30.68 14.10 8.71
N PHE A 154 30.48 13.37 9.81
CA PHE A 154 29.77 13.83 11.01
C PHE A 154 30.61 13.49 12.26
N ASP A 155 30.07 13.79 13.45
CA ASP A 155 30.73 13.47 14.72
C ASP A 155 30.81 11.94 14.89
N GLY A 156 32.01 11.35 14.75
CA GLY A 156 32.28 9.93 15.03
C GLY A 156 31.84 8.93 13.95
N TYR A 157 31.16 9.37 12.89
CA TYR A 157 30.74 8.53 11.77
C TYR A 157 30.75 9.30 10.43
N THR A 158 30.51 8.58 9.34
CA THR A 158 30.31 9.14 8.00
C THR A 158 29.10 8.49 7.33
N VAL A 159 28.54 9.15 6.33
CA VAL A 159 27.44 8.61 5.51
C VAL A 159 27.82 8.66 4.03
N GLN A 160 27.53 7.58 3.31
CA GLN A 160 27.67 7.52 1.85
C GLN A 160 26.43 6.87 1.24
N ASN A 161 25.72 7.60 0.39
CA ASN A 161 24.60 7.05 -0.38
C ASN A 161 25.14 6.14 -1.48
N PHE A 162 24.39 5.09 -1.78
CA PHE A 162 24.63 4.21 -2.92
C PHE A 162 23.33 3.99 -3.71
N ALA A 163 23.48 3.73 -5.01
CA ALA A 163 22.47 3.06 -5.82
C ALA A 163 23.10 1.82 -6.47
N LEU A 164 22.54 0.66 -6.16
CA LEU A 164 22.95 -0.65 -6.68
C LEU A 164 21.95 -1.11 -7.73
N GLU A 165 22.42 -1.37 -8.95
CA GLU A 165 21.58 -2.00 -9.98
C GLU A 165 21.43 -3.49 -9.65
N THR A 166 20.19 -3.97 -9.56
CA THR A 166 19.87 -5.36 -9.24
C THR A 166 19.45 -6.11 -10.50
N LEU A 167 18.18 -6.08 -10.87
CA LEU A 167 17.73 -6.51 -12.20
C LEU A 167 18.12 -5.47 -13.25
N PRO A 168 18.21 -5.81 -14.55
CA PRO A 168 18.52 -4.86 -15.61
C PRO A 168 17.65 -3.59 -15.54
N GLY A 169 18.29 -2.46 -15.23
CA GLY A 169 17.65 -1.15 -15.06
C GLY A 169 16.89 -0.93 -13.75
N LEU A 170 16.84 -1.88 -12.82
CA LEU A 170 16.21 -1.69 -11.51
C LEU A 170 17.28 -1.34 -10.46
N TYR A 171 17.07 -0.26 -9.71
CA TYR A 171 18.00 0.20 -8.69
C TYR A 171 17.40 0.13 -7.29
N VAL A 172 18.17 -0.37 -6.33
CA VAL A 172 17.94 -0.13 -4.90
C VAL A 172 18.86 0.98 -4.43
N CYS A 173 18.29 1.99 -3.77
CA CYS A 173 19.02 3.11 -3.19
C CYS A 173 19.06 2.99 -1.67
N GLY A 174 20.17 3.41 -1.07
CA GLY A 174 20.38 3.31 0.37
C GLY A 174 21.52 4.18 0.87
N SER A 175 21.85 4.03 2.15
CA SER A 175 22.93 4.79 2.79
C SER A 175 23.78 3.90 3.68
N ILE A 176 25.10 4.07 3.58
CA ILE A 176 26.12 3.36 4.34
C ILE A 176 26.64 4.30 5.43
N TYR A 177 26.38 3.96 6.68
CA TYR A 177 26.87 4.68 7.85
C TYR A 177 28.15 3.98 8.34
N THR A 178 29.30 4.64 8.24
CA THR A 178 30.61 4.04 8.57
C THR A 178 31.21 4.69 9.82
N PRO A 179 31.70 3.91 10.80
CA PRO A 179 32.46 4.44 11.95
C PRO A 179 33.70 5.23 11.50
N GLN A 180 34.09 6.27 12.24
CA GLN A 180 35.39 6.93 12.02
C GLN A 180 36.54 6.26 12.76
N ALA A 181 36.24 5.44 13.77
CA ALA A 181 37.26 4.67 14.49
C ALA A 181 38.02 3.75 13.52
N LYS A 182 39.33 3.57 13.76
CA LYS A 182 40.14 2.64 12.97
C LYS A 182 39.84 1.18 13.37
N GLY A 183 39.99 0.25 12.44
CA GLY A 183 39.94 -1.19 12.70
C GLY A 183 38.91 -1.91 11.85
N GLN A 184 38.61 -3.15 12.24
CA GLN A 184 37.54 -3.95 11.63
C GLN A 184 36.22 -3.64 12.34
N HIS A 185 35.15 -3.49 11.56
CA HIS A 185 33.82 -3.10 12.04
C HIS A 185 32.83 -4.24 11.89
N ALA A 186 31.85 -4.30 12.80
CA ALA A 186 30.67 -5.10 12.53
C ALA A 186 29.93 -4.54 11.30
N LEU A 187 29.14 -5.35 10.61
CA LEU A 187 28.22 -4.91 9.56
C LEU A 187 26.79 -5.18 10.04
N ILE A 188 25.86 -4.23 9.89
CA ILE A 188 24.45 -4.45 10.21
C ILE A 188 23.60 -4.03 9.00
N ILE A 189 22.86 -4.99 8.43
CA ILE A 189 21.91 -4.77 7.35
C ILE A 189 20.55 -4.39 7.95
N CYS A 190 20.01 -3.25 7.53
CA CYS A 190 18.92 -2.57 8.22
C CYS A 190 17.68 -2.34 7.33
N PRO A 191 16.91 -3.38 6.96
CA PRO A 191 15.61 -3.19 6.34
C PRO A 191 14.69 -2.37 7.28
N ASN A 192 13.92 -1.43 6.73
CA ASN A 192 13.03 -0.57 7.51
C ASN A 192 11.56 -1.03 7.41
N GLY A 193 10.75 -0.67 8.40
CA GLY A 193 9.29 -0.89 8.37
C GLY A 193 8.53 0.24 7.70
N HIS A 194 7.21 0.10 7.60
CA HIS A 194 6.29 1.08 7.01
C HIS A 194 6.06 2.33 7.87
N PHE A 195 7.12 2.86 8.49
CA PHE A 195 7.07 4.11 9.23
C PHE A 195 7.13 5.30 8.26
N GLY A 196 6.41 6.38 8.57
CA GLY A 196 6.43 7.59 7.74
C GLY A 196 7.85 8.09 7.49
N GLY A 197 8.18 8.42 6.24
CA GLY A 197 9.51 8.81 5.79
C GLY A 197 10.48 7.63 5.54
N GLY A 198 10.07 6.38 5.74
CA GLY A 198 10.90 5.20 5.45
C GLY A 198 12.26 5.27 6.13
N ARG A 199 13.35 5.05 5.38
CA ARG A 199 14.72 5.17 5.89
C ARG A 199 15.18 6.60 6.18
N TYR A 200 14.50 7.62 5.66
CA TYR A 200 14.92 9.01 5.78
C TYR A 200 14.54 9.65 7.12
N ARG A 201 13.61 9.04 7.86
CA ARG A 201 13.04 9.58 9.10
C ARG A 201 14.09 9.72 10.21
N LYS A 202 13.83 10.66 11.14
CA LYS A 202 14.72 11.00 12.25
C LYS A 202 15.20 9.79 13.05
N ASP A 203 14.30 8.94 13.52
CA ASP A 203 14.67 7.82 14.40
C ASP A 203 15.48 6.72 13.68
N GLN A 204 15.34 6.59 12.36
CA GLN A 204 16.20 5.71 11.56
C GLN A 204 17.62 6.26 11.55
N GLN A 205 17.79 7.55 11.24
CA GLN A 205 19.11 8.20 11.22
C GLN A 205 19.79 8.11 12.60
N GLN A 206 19.06 8.36 13.69
CA GLN A 206 19.56 8.18 15.06
C GLN A 206 20.05 6.74 15.32
N ARG A 207 19.30 5.73 14.87
CA ARG A 207 19.71 4.32 14.98
C ARG A 207 20.99 4.03 14.22
N MET A 208 21.04 4.41 12.94
CA MET A 208 22.19 4.12 12.07
C MET A 208 23.45 4.87 12.54
N GLY A 209 23.32 6.17 12.81
CA GLY A 209 24.42 7.01 13.28
C GLY A 209 24.98 6.55 14.62
N THR A 210 24.13 6.18 15.57
CA THR A 210 24.59 5.72 16.90
C THR A 210 25.34 4.38 16.81
N LEU A 211 24.81 3.39 16.08
CA LEU A 211 25.50 2.12 15.86
C LEU A 211 26.83 2.32 15.11
N ALA A 212 26.88 3.23 14.13
CA ALA A 212 28.12 3.61 13.46
C ALA A 212 29.13 4.26 14.40
N ARG A 213 28.71 5.19 15.26
CA ARG A 213 29.58 5.77 16.28
C ARG A 213 30.12 4.70 17.24
N MET A 214 29.31 3.69 17.58
CA MET A 214 29.70 2.58 18.46
C MET A 214 30.66 1.58 17.79
N GLY A 215 30.77 1.56 16.45
CA GLY A 215 31.75 0.74 15.73
C GLY A 215 31.18 -0.28 14.75
N ALA A 216 29.90 -0.16 14.36
CA ALA A 216 29.27 -1.01 13.35
C ALA A 216 28.98 -0.22 12.06
N ILE A 217 29.41 -0.72 10.91
CA ILE A 217 28.93 -0.23 9.62
C ILE A 217 27.45 -0.60 9.50
N CYS A 218 26.57 0.37 9.30
CA CYS A 218 25.14 0.14 9.13
C CYS A 218 24.70 0.49 7.71
N VAL A 219 23.82 -0.32 7.13
CA VAL A 219 23.31 -0.10 5.77
C VAL A 219 21.80 -0.19 5.77
N ASP A 220 21.14 0.92 5.49
CA ASP A 220 19.71 0.94 5.20
C ASP A 220 19.45 1.18 3.70
N PHE A 221 18.25 0.83 3.27
CA PHE A 221 17.85 0.88 1.87
C PHE A 221 16.34 1.05 1.72
N ASP A 222 15.94 1.57 0.56
CA ASP A 222 14.54 1.83 0.23
C ASP A 222 13.73 0.53 0.17
N LEU A 223 12.52 0.56 0.71
CA LEU A 223 11.50 -0.44 0.41
C LEU A 223 11.12 -0.34 -1.07
N PHE A 224 10.69 -1.44 -1.68
CA PHE A 224 10.25 -1.43 -3.07
C PHE A 224 9.03 -0.50 -3.22
N GLY A 225 9.06 0.44 -4.16
CA GLY A 225 8.02 1.46 -4.31
C GLY A 225 8.04 2.58 -3.25
N TRP A 226 9.07 2.66 -2.40
CA TRP A 226 9.29 3.79 -1.48
C TRP A 226 10.56 4.55 -1.86
N GLY A 227 10.70 5.79 -1.39
CA GLY A 227 11.87 6.61 -1.66
C GLY A 227 12.16 6.71 -3.16
N GLU A 228 13.42 6.48 -3.54
CA GLU A 228 13.84 6.56 -4.94
C GLU A 228 13.40 5.35 -5.79
N SER A 229 12.91 4.27 -5.14
CA SER A 229 12.24 3.18 -5.86
C SER A 229 10.92 3.65 -6.49
N ALA A 230 10.21 4.60 -5.88
CA ALA A 230 8.96 5.13 -6.41
C ALA A 230 9.14 5.84 -7.77
N LEU A 231 10.32 6.43 -8.02
CA LEU A 231 10.68 7.02 -9.33
C LEU A 231 10.68 5.97 -10.46
N GLN A 232 10.91 4.71 -10.11
CA GLN A 232 11.03 3.61 -11.07
C GLN A 232 9.72 2.84 -11.26
N VAL A 233 8.95 2.65 -10.18
CA VAL A 233 7.79 1.74 -10.19
C VAL A 233 6.47 2.34 -9.70
N GLY A 234 6.47 3.55 -9.15
CA GLY A 234 5.31 4.14 -8.47
C GLY A 234 5.11 3.60 -7.05
N GLY A 235 4.43 4.38 -6.20
CA GLY A 235 4.17 4.02 -4.81
C GLY A 235 3.21 2.82 -4.66
N ALA A 236 2.24 2.70 -5.57
CA ALA A 236 1.27 1.61 -5.57
C ALA A 236 1.96 0.23 -5.67
N ALA A 237 3.07 0.14 -6.40
CA ALA A 237 3.82 -1.10 -6.64
C ALA A 237 4.32 -1.78 -5.36
N HIS A 238 4.43 -1.03 -4.25
CA HIS A 238 4.86 -1.56 -2.97
C HIS A 238 3.94 -2.66 -2.41
N ARG A 239 2.62 -2.53 -2.57
CA ARG A 239 1.65 -3.51 -2.06
C ARG A 239 1.50 -4.68 -3.03
N SER A 240 2.60 -5.38 -3.29
CA SER A 240 2.67 -6.50 -4.23
C SER A 240 3.51 -7.66 -3.70
N SER A 241 3.27 -8.86 -4.21
CA SER A 241 4.13 -10.02 -3.93
C SER A 241 5.55 -9.83 -4.49
N ALA A 242 5.70 -9.07 -5.59
CA ALA A 242 7.00 -8.67 -6.12
C ALA A 242 7.83 -7.91 -5.08
N ALA A 243 7.22 -7.02 -4.28
CA ALA A 243 7.92 -6.30 -3.21
C ALA A 243 8.56 -7.25 -2.18
N HIS A 244 7.91 -8.38 -1.87
CA HIS A 244 8.44 -9.36 -0.92
C HIS A 244 9.75 -9.98 -1.44
N VAL A 245 9.75 -10.39 -2.71
CA VAL A 245 10.92 -11.02 -3.34
C VAL A 245 12.04 -10.00 -3.55
N ILE A 246 11.70 -8.82 -4.11
CA ILE A 246 12.69 -7.78 -4.44
C ILE A 246 13.35 -7.22 -3.18
N GLN A 247 12.62 -7.02 -2.08
CA GLN A 247 13.23 -6.50 -0.85
C GLN A 247 14.20 -7.50 -0.21
N ALA A 248 13.86 -8.79 -0.20
CA ALA A 248 14.77 -9.84 0.26
C ALA A 248 16.01 -9.93 -0.64
N MET A 249 15.81 -9.91 -1.97
CA MET A 249 16.89 -9.87 -2.97
C MET A 249 17.81 -8.67 -2.77
N ASN A 250 17.26 -7.48 -2.54
CA ASN A 250 18.02 -6.27 -2.26
C ASN A 250 18.90 -6.46 -1.02
N GLY A 251 18.36 -7.00 0.08
CA GLY A 251 19.13 -7.24 1.30
C GLY A 251 20.31 -8.21 1.08
N LEU A 252 20.11 -9.28 0.31
CA LEU A 252 21.18 -10.25 -0.02
C LEU A 252 22.25 -9.64 -0.94
N LEU A 253 21.85 -8.90 -1.98
CA LEU A 253 22.78 -8.26 -2.92
C LEU A 253 23.55 -7.12 -2.26
N ILE A 254 22.93 -6.38 -1.33
CA ILE A 254 23.62 -5.37 -0.51
C ILE A 254 24.64 -6.05 0.40
N LEU A 255 24.28 -7.16 1.05
CA LEU A 255 25.23 -7.93 1.86
C LEU A 255 26.43 -8.40 1.02
N ASP A 256 26.18 -8.98 -0.16
CA ASP A 256 27.24 -9.39 -1.11
C ASP A 256 28.14 -8.23 -1.49
N TYR A 257 27.55 -7.08 -1.87
CA TYR A 257 28.29 -5.89 -2.23
C TYR A 257 29.16 -5.39 -1.07
N MET A 258 28.61 -5.28 0.13
CA MET A 258 29.34 -4.77 1.30
C MET A 258 30.55 -5.66 1.62
N LEU A 259 30.37 -6.98 1.66
CA LEU A 259 31.44 -7.93 1.96
C LEU A 259 32.49 -8.01 0.84
N ALA A 260 32.09 -7.84 -0.42
CA ALA A 260 33.02 -7.86 -1.55
C ALA A 260 33.82 -6.56 -1.72
N SER A 261 33.21 -5.41 -1.37
CA SER A 261 33.78 -4.09 -1.65
C SER A 261 34.54 -3.45 -0.49
N ARG A 262 34.34 -3.93 0.75
CA ARG A 262 34.94 -3.34 1.95
C ARG A 262 35.92 -4.29 2.63
N LYS A 263 37.06 -3.75 3.06
CA LYS A 263 38.15 -4.48 3.73
C LYS A 263 38.13 -4.31 5.25
N ASP A 264 37.27 -3.44 5.76
CA ASP A 264 37.12 -3.05 7.15
C ASP A 264 35.86 -3.65 7.78
N ILE A 265 35.33 -4.74 7.20
CA ILE A 265 34.23 -5.51 7.77
C ILE A 265 34.79 -6.79 8.38
N ASP A 266 34.43 -7.02 9.64
CA ASP A 266 34.63 -8.29 10.34
C ASP A 266 33.51 -9.27 9.97
N HIS A 267 33.86 -10.31 9.22
CA HIS A 267 32.89 -11.31 8.74
C HIS A 267 32.30 -12.17 9.87
N THR A 268 32.83 -12.10 11.09
CA THR A 268 32.28 -12.79 12.27
C THR A 268 31.21 -11.97 12.98
N ARG A 269 31.04 -10.69 12.62
CA ARG A 269 30.11 -9.74 13.27
C ARG A 269 29.15 -9.11 12.25
N ILE A 270 28.25 -9.92 11.69
CA ILE A 270 27.26 -9.51 10.69
C ILE A 270 25.85 -9.58 11.29
N GLY A 271 25.21 -8.44 11.48
CA GLY A 271 23.88 -8.31 12.07
C GLY A 271 22.78 -8.03 11.03
N ALA A 272 21.55 -8.34 11.39
CA ALA A 272 20.35 -7.82 10.74
C ALA A 272 19.44 -7.14 11.77
N ASN A 273 18.87 -5.97 11.44
CA ASN A 273 18.01 -5.22 12.35
C ASN A 273 16.98 -4.34 11.63
N GLY A 274 15.71 -4.49 12.02
CA GLY A 274 14.62 -3.69 11.50
C GLY A 274 13.41 -3.70 12.43
N GLY A 275 12.54 -2.70 12.26
CA GLY A 275 11.31 -2.56 13.05
C GLY A 275 10.07 -2.82 12.22
N SER A 276 9.00 -3.38 12.82
CA SER A 276 7.73 -3.66 12.13
C SER A 276 7.97 -4.56 10.89
N GLY A 277 7.53 -4.16 9.69
CA GLY A 277 7.86 -4.89 8.45
C GLY A 277 9.36 -5.09 8.21
N GLY A 278 10.22 -4.19 8.70
CA GLY A 278 11.67 -4.37 8.68
C GLY A 278 12.14 -5.47 9.63
N GLY A 279 11.43 -5.72 10.73
CA GLY A 279 11.67 -6.83 11.63
C GLY A 279 11.24 -8.17 11.00
N THR A 280 10.11 -8.19 10.28
CA THR A 280 9.71 -9.34 9.45
C THR A 280 10.78 -9.66 8.40
N GLN A 281 11.29 -8.64 7.71
CA GLN A 281 12.39 -8.78 6.75
C GLN A 281 13.72 -9.19 7.42
N THR A 282 13.98 -8.76 8.66
CA THR A 282 15.16 -9.21 9.44
C THR A 282 15.13 -10.72 9.66
N VAL A 283 13.98 -11.27 10.07
CA VAL A 283 13.79 -12.73 10.22
C VAL A 283 13.99 -13.42 8.87
N LEU A 284 13.38 -12.90 7.80
CA LEU A 284 13.52 -13.47 6.45
C LEU A 284 14.97 -13.51 5.98
N LEU A 285 15.73 -12.42 6.14
CA LEU A 285 17.16 -12.38 5.77
C LEU A 285 17.97 -13.44 6.51
N THR A 286 17.72 -13.63 7.81
CA THR A 286 18.41 -14.65 8.60
C THR A 286 18.01 -16.09 8.28
N ALA A 287 16.82 -16.31 7.71
CA ALA A 287 16.40 -17.60 7.18
C ALA A 287 17.00 -17.86 5.78
N LEU A 288 17.21 -16.82 4.97
CA LEU A 288 17.72 -16.93 3.61
C LEU A 288 19.25 -17.03 3.53
N ASP A 289 19.99 -16.51 4.50
CA ASP A 289 21.45 -16.41 4.45
C ASP A 289 22.12 -16.73 5.79
N ASN A 290 23.11 -17.62 5.76
CA ASN A 290 23.79 -18.10 6.95
C ASN A 290 24.95 -17.20 7.41
N ARG A 291 25.30 -16.14 6.67
CA ARG A 291 26.40 -15.22 7.04
C ARG A 291 26.04 -14.31 8.23
N PHE A 292 24.76 -14.11 8.51
CA PHE A 292 24.34 -13.34 9.70
C PHE A 292 24.74 -14.08 10.98
N THR A 293 25.37 -13.37 11.91
CA THR A 293 25.85 -13.87 13.21
C THR A 293 25.09 -13.30 14.41
N ALA A 294 24.29 -12.23 14.23
CA ALA A 294 23.32 -11.76 15.22
C ALA A 294 22.05 -11.18 14.56
N SER A 295 20.92 -11.19 15.26
CA SER A 295 19.64 -10.71 14.71
C SER A 295 18.83 -9.93 15.75
N ALA A 296 18.20 -8.83 15.34
CA ALA A 296 17.36 -8.02 16.21
C ALA A 296 16.07 -7.57 15.49
N PRO A 297 15.06 -8.45 15.33
CA PRO A 297 13.70 -8.06 14.93
C PRO A 297 13.01 -7.26 16.05
N VAL A 298 12.51 -6.07 15.70
CA VAL A 298 11.91 -5.12 16.67
C VAL A 298 10.43 -4.91 16.34
N VAL A 299 9.54 -5.05 17.33
CA VAL A 299 8.09 -4.80 17.25
C VAL A 299 7.45 -5.43 16.00
N SER A 300 7.81 -6.69 15.73
CA SER A 300 7.40 -7.41 14.52
C SER A 300 6.97 -8.85 14.75
N LEU A 301 7.62 -9.57 15.68
CA LEU A 301 7.50 -11.02 15.78
C LEU A 301 6.14 -11.45 16.35
N ALA A 302 5.48 -12.37 15.65
CA ALA A 302 4.29 -13.08 16.12
C ALA A 302 4.19 -14.45 15.44
N SER A 303 3.55 -15.40 16.12
CA SER A 303 3.12 -16.69 15.55
C SER A 303 1.78 -16.58 14.82
N HIS A 304 0.96 -15.61 15.22
CA HIS A 304 -0.41 -15.39 14.75
C HIS A 304 -0.56 -14.23 13.74
N PHE A 305 0.53 -13.56 13.37
CA PHE A 305 0.51 -12.52 12.34
C PHE A 305 1.76 -12.55 11.46
N ASP A 306 1.56 -12.74 10.15
CA ASP A 306 2.66 -12.93 9.18
C ASP A 306 3.17 -11.61 8.57
N GLY A 307 2.48 -10.50 8.82
CA GLY A 307 2.71 -9.20 8.19
C GLY A 307 1.55 -8.79 7.29
N GLY A 308 1.08 -7.54 7.44
CA GLY A 308 -0.16 -7.06 6.80
C GLY A 308 0.06 -6.45 5.42
N CYS A 309 1.31 -6.22 5.05
CA CYS A 309 1.69 -5.80 3.70
C CYS A 309 2.06 -7.02 2.85
N PRO A 310 1.69 -7.05 1.55
CA PRO A 310 2.19 -8.07 0.63
C PRO A 310 3.72 -8.12 0.52
N CYS A 311 4.45 -7.06 0.89
CA CYS A 311 5.92 -7.11 0.96
C CYS A 311 6.47 -7.99 2.10
N GLU A 312 5.60 -8.44 3.01
CA GLU A 312 5.92 -9.30 4.16
C GLU A 312 5.33 -10.71 3.99
N SER A 313 4.15 -10.81 3.36
CA SER A 313 3.36 -12.05 3.31
C SER A 313 2.78 -12.38 1.93
N GLY A 314 3.07 -11.58 0.90
CA GLY A 314 2.52 -11.75 -0.44
C GLY A 314 3.05 -12.94 -1.23
N MET A 315 4.11 -13.59 -0.73
CA MET A 315 4.60 -14.88 -1.22
C MET A 315 4.31 -15.91 -0.13
N PRO A 316 3.92 -17.15 -0.49
CA PRO A 316 3.32 -18.10 0.45
C PRO A 316 4.37 -18.82 1.32
N ILE A 317 5.35 -18.10 1.86
CA ILE A 317 6.49 -18.66 2.61
C ILE A 317 6.05 -19.35 3.91
N GLN A 318 4.94 -18.91 4.51
CA GLN A 318 4.40 -19.50 5.74
C GLN A 318 3.76 -20.89 5.52
N LEU A 319 3.62 -21.33 4.27
CA LEU A 319 3.18 -22.67 3.92
C LEU A 319 4.36 -23.66 3.75
N ALA A 320 5.59 -23.23 4.03
CA ALA A 320 6.77 -24.10 4.01
C ALA A 320 6.67 -25.22 5.06
N ALA A 321 7.18 -26.40 4.73
CA ALA A 321 7.30 -27.56 5.61
C ALA A 321 5.98 -27.98 6.28
N GLY A 322 4.87 -27.91 5.52
CA GLY A 322 3.52 -28.24 6.00
C GLY A 322 2.81 -27.13 6.78
N GLY A 323 3.42 -25.96 6.89
CA GLY A 323 2.93 -24.83 7.67
C GLY A 323 3.97 -24.38 8.70
N THR A 324 4.21 -23.08 8.76
CA THR A 324 5.15 -22.42 9.68
C THR A 324 4.64 -21.02 10.05
N CYS A 325 5.40 -20.28 10.85
CA CYS A 325 5.14 -18.88 11.19
C CYS A 325 6.45 -18.13 11.43
N ASN A 326 6.41 -16.80 11.49
CA ASN A 326 7.61 -15.97 11.70
C ASN A 326 8.38 -16.32 12.98
N ALA A 327 7.71 -16.78 14.05
CA ALA A 327 8.36 -17.22 15.29
C ALA A 327 9.27 -18.45 15.07
N GLU A 328 8.82 -19.43 14.28
CA GLU A 328 9.63 -20.61 13.95
C GLU A 328 10.78 -20.28 12.99
N LEU A 329 10.53 -19.40 12.01
CA LEU A 329 11.58 -18.91 11.12
C LEU A 329 12.66 -18.15 11.90
N ALA A 330 12.28 -17.35 12.90
CA ALA A 330 13.20 -16.69 13.82
C ALA A 330 13.98 -17.70 14.69
N ALA A 331 13.31 -18.77 15.13
CA ALA A 331 13.94 -19.85 15.89
C ALA A 331 15.00 -20.61 15.07
N ALA A 332 14.83 -20.72 13.75
CA ALA A 332 15.82 -21.33 12.86
C ALA A 332 17.17 -20.58 12.84
N PHE A 333 17.28 -19.42 13.48
CA PHE A 333 18.56 -18.75 13.68
C PHE A 333 19.39 -19.32 14.85
N ALA A 334 18.77 -20.10 15.76
CA ALA A 334 19.44 -20.70 16.90
C ALA A 334 20.69 -21.51 16.48
N PRO A 335 21.78 -21.49 17.26
CA PRO A 335 21.96 -20.80 18.55
C PRO A 335 22.61 -19.41 18.44
N ARG A 336 22.53 -18.73 17.28
CA ARG A 336 23.16 -17.41 17.11
C ARG A 336 22.41 -16.33 17.91
N PRO A 337 23.08 -15.32 18.49
CA PRO A 337 22.43 -14.32 19.33
C PRO A 337 21.24 -13.62 18.66
N GLN A 338 20.11 -13.54 19.38
CA GLN A 338 18.89 -12.89 18.89
C GLN A 338 18.19 -12.06 19.96
N LEU A 339 17.88 -10.81 19.61
CA LEU A 339 17.01 -9.93 20.40
C LEU A 339 15.63 -9.86 19.75
N VAL A 340 14.58 -10.06 20.55
CA VAL A 340 13.20 -9.73 20.16
C VAL A 340 12.73 -8.54 21.00
N VAL A 341 12.39 -7.43 20.38
CA VAL A 341 11.74 -6.32 21.09
C VAL A 341 10.23 -6.39 20.84
N SER A 342 9.42 -6.30 21.89
CA SER A 342 7.96 -6.31 21.81
C SER A 342 7.35 -5.19 22.65
N ASP A 343 6.09 -4.86 22.39
CA ASP A 343 5.31 -3.88 23.17
C ASP A 343 3.88 -4.35 23.43
N GLY A 344 3.17 -3.67 24.33
CA GLY A 344 1.79 -4.02 24.70
C GLY A 344 0.72 -3.43 23.79
N GLY A 345 1.09 -2.55 22.85
CA GLY A 345 0.15 -1.80 22.01
C GLY A 345 -0.10 -2.41 20.63
N ASP A 346 0.58 -3.52 20.29
CA ASP A 346 0.48 -4.16 18.99
C ASP A 346 0.39 -5.70 19.06
N TRP A 347 0.55 -6.37 17.91
CA TRP A 347 0.47 -7.84 17.81
C TRP A 347 1.60 -8.58 18.52
N THR A 348 2.65 -7.88 18.96
CA THR A 348 3.77 -8.46 19.71
C THR A 348 3.48 -8.55 21.21
N ALA A 349 2.31 -8.11 21.67
CA ALA A 349 1.90 -8.22 23.07
C ALA A 349 1.96 -9.66 23.62
N SER A 350 1.78 -10.67 22.76
CA SER A 350 1.87 -12.09 23.12
C SER A 350 3.30 -12.59 23.36
N VAL A 351 4.32 -11.89 22.84
CA VAL A 351 5.71 -12.39 22.80
C VAL A 351 6.23 -12.85 24.16
N PRO A 352 6.05 -12.12 25.28
CA PRO A 352 6.59 -12.54 26.57
C PRO A 352 6.03 -13.87 27.08
N THR A 353 4.79 -14.20 26.71
CA THR A 353 4.06 -15.37 27.20
C THR A 353 3.98 -16.51 26.18
N LEU A 354 4.21 -16.23 24.89
CA LEU A 354 4.00 -17.18 23.81
C LEU A 354 5.27 -17.38 22.96
N GLU A 355 5.64 -16.40 22.12
CA GLU A 355 6.76 -16.56 21.19
C GLU A 355 8.12 -16.66 21.89
N PHE A 356 8.38 -15.89 22.94
CA PHE A 356 9.67 -15.89 23.63
C PHE A 356 9.93 -17.20 24.40
N PRO A 357 8.98 -17.75 25.19
CA PRO A 357 9.16 -19.09 25.78
C PRO A 357 9.39 -20.19 24.73
N TYR A 358 8.73 -20.10 23.57
CA TYR A 358 8.97 -21.01 22.45
C TYR A 358 10.41 -20.90 21.90
N LEU A 359 10.91 -19.67 21.71
CA LEU A 359 12.31 -19.45 21.32
C LEU A 359 13.28 -19.98 22.39
N GLN A 360 13.03 -19.70 23.67
CA GLN A 360 13.87 -20.19 24.77
C GLN A 360 13.96 -21.72 24.77
N ARG A 361 12.85 -22.43 24.57
CA ARG A 361 12.86 -23.90 24.45
C ARG A 361 13.81 -24.36 23.33
N ILE A 362 13.73 -23.75 22.16
CA ILE A 362 14.54 -24.13 20.99
C ILE A 362 16.02 -23.80 21.21
N TYR A 363 16.35 -22.62 21.74
CA TYR A 363 17.72 -22.29 22.13
C TYR A 363 18.24 -23.22 23.24
N GLY A 364 17.35 -23.76 24.08
CA GLY A 364 17.65 -24.78 25.08
C GLY A 364 18.19 -26.08 24.51
N PHE A 365 17.79 -26.48 23.29
CA PHE A 365 18.38 -27.65 22.61
C PHE A 365 19.88 -27.50 22.35
N TYR A 366 20.38 -26.26 22.33
CA TYR A 366 21.78 -25.93 22.12
C TYR A 366 22.49 -25.48 23.40
N GLN A 367 21.82 -25.55 24.56
CA GLN A 367 22.30 -24.98 25.84
C GLN A 367 22.66 -23.50 25.71
N ALA A 368 21.88 -22.75 24.94
CA ALA A 368 22.17 -21.37 24.55
C ALA A 368 20.99 -20.41 24.85
N THR A 369 20.21 -20.68 25.89
CA THR A 369 19.04 -19.85 26.26
C THR A 369 19.43 -18.41 26.60
N ASP A 370 20.68 -18.18 27.03
CA ASP A 370 21.30 -16.87 27.26
C ASP A 370 21.52 -16.06 25.97
N LYS A 371 21.51 -16.71 24.80
CA LYS A 371 21.68 -16.04 23.50
C LYS A 371 20.38 -15.54 22.89
N VAL A 372 19.23 -15.80 23.49
CA VAL A 372 17.94 -15.22 23.08
C VAL A 372 17.36 -14.37 24.20
N GLN A 373 16.99 -13.14 23.87
CA GLN A 373 16.45 -12.19 24.85
C GLN A 373 15.22 -11.49 24.32
N ASN A 374 14.29 -11.17 25.22
CA ASN A 374 13.15 -10.33 24.95
C ASN A 374 13.20 -9.06 25.81
N VAL A 375 13.12 -7.89 25.15
CA VAL A 375 12.82 -6.63 25.82
C VAL A 375 11.36 -6.30 25.54
N HIS A 376 10.51 -6.46 26.56
CA HIS A 376 9.09 -6.16 26.46
C HIS A 376 8.76 -4.80 27.06
N LEU A 377 8.10 -3.96 26.27
CA LEU A 377 7.72 -2.59 26.62
C LEU A 377 6.20 -2.50 26.79
N ALA A 378 5.69 -3.06 27.89
CA ALA A 378 4.26 -3.29 28.11
C ALA A 378 3.37 -2.04 28.01
N GLN A 379 3.91 -0.85 28.32
CA GLN A 379 3.17 0.42 28.30
C GLN A 379 3.37 1.24 27.02
N GLU A 380 4.17 0.74 26.08
CA GLU A 380 4.44 1.42 24.82
C GLU A 380 3.56 0.89 23.69
N SER A 381 3.69 1.49 22.51
CA SER A 381 2.93 1.11 21.30
C SER A 381 3.85 0.97 20.10
N HIS A 382 3.24 0.67 18.94
CA HIS A 382 3.94 0.37 17.69
C HIS A 382 4.72 1.57 17.11
N ASP A 383 6.00 1.64 17.44
CA ASP A 383 6.96 2.63 16.95
C ASP A 383 8.41 2.10 17.03
N PHE A 384 9.37 2.89 16.58
CA PHE A 384 10.80 2.64 16.82
C PHE A 384 11.42 3.73 17.72
N GLY A 385 10.75 4.00 18.83
CA GLY A 385 11.10 4.99 19.84
C GLY A 385 12.38 4.67 20.63
N PRO A 386 12.78 5.58 21.54
CA PRO A 386 14.06 5.51 22.24
C PRO A 386 14.31 4.19 22.98
N ASN A 387 13.32 3.64 23.68
CA ASN A 387 13.51 2.39 24.44
C ASN A 387 13.72 1.18 23.52
N LYS A 388 13.05 1.14 22.37
CA LYS A 388 13.30 0.12 21.33
C LYS A 388 14.72 0.25 20.76
N ARG A 389 15.18 1.48 20.49
CA ARG A 389 16.55 1.72 20.02
C ARG A 389 17.59 1.38 21.08
N ASN A 390 17.34 1.72 22.35
CA ASN A 390 18.20 1.39 23.48
C ASN A 390 18.40 -0.12 23.65
N ALA A 391 17.34 -0.92 23.50
CA ALA A 391 17.44 -2.37 23.49
C ALA A 391 18.37 -2.87 22.36
N VAL A 392 18.23 -2.32 21.16
CA VAL A 392 19.08 -2.64 20.01
C VAL A 392 20.54 -2.24 20.25
N TYR A 393 20.79 -1.04 20.77
CA TYR A 393 22.14 -0.56 21.07
C TYR A 393 22.82 -1.43 22.12
N ALA A 394 22.13 -1.77 23.20
CA ALA A 394 22.66 -2.65 24.25
C ALA A 394 23.02 -4.04 23.69
N PHE A 395 22.09 -4.66 22.96
CA PHE A 395 22.30 -5.97 22.37
C PHE A 395 23.53 -6.02 21.46
N PHE A 396 23.60 -5.15 20.44
CA PHE A 396 24.74 -5.16 19.53
C PHE A 396 26.03 -4.75 20.22
N ALA A 397 25.99 -3.85 21.21
CA ALA A 397 27.16 -3.55 22.01
C ALA A 397 27.72 -4.79 22.72
N ASP A 398 26.84 -5.63 23.26
CA ASP A 398 27.25 -6.85 23.97
C ASP A 398 27.72 -7.92 22.99
N VAL A 399 26.94 -8.25 21.95
CA VAL A 399 27.25 -9.38 21.07
C VAL A 399 28.37 -9.08 20.06
N PHE A 400 28.54 -7.81 19.67
CA PHE A 400 29.57 -7.38 18.71
C PHE A 400 30.68 -6.55 19.36
N GLN A 401 30.68 -6.45 20.69
CA GLN A 401 31.70 -5.74 21.47
C GLN A 401 31.88 -4.29 21.00
N LEU A 402 30.76 -3.60 20.77
CA LEU A 402 30.76 -2.21 20.30
C LEU A 402 31.04 -1.24 21.47
N ASN A 403 31.57 -0.07 21.16
CA ASN A 403 31.96 0.93 22.14
C ASN A 403 30.74 1.69 22.72
N LYS A 404 30.23 1.22 23.86
CA LYS A 404 29.12 1.86 24.59
C LYS A 404 29.36 3.33 24.95
N LYS A 405 30.61 3.80 25.04
CA LYS A 405 30.90 5.23 25.33
C LYS A 405 30.46 6.17 24.21
N MET A 406 30.22 5.63 23.01
CA MET A 406 29.80 6.41 21.83
C MET A 406 28.27 6.45 21.63
N TRP A 407 27.53 5.77 22.52
CA TRP A 407 26.07 5.75 22.55
C TRP A 407 25.52 7.10 23.02
N ASP A 408 25.36 8.03 22.07
CA ASP A 408 24.73 9.34 22.29
C ASP A 408 24.06 9.80 20.99
N GLU A 409 22.72 9.78 20.97
CA GLU A 409 21.93 10.19 19.81
C GLU A 409 22.02 11.69 19.51
N ASN A 410 22.38 12.53 20.50
CA ASN A 410 22.48 13.98 20.29
C ASN A 410 23.65 14.36 19.39
N LYS A 411 24.59 13.43 19.18
CA LYS A 411 25.73 13.59 18.26
C LYS A 411 25.43 13.11 16.84
N VAL A 412 24.26 12.54 16.60
CA VAL A 412 23.82 12.15 15.27
C VAL A 412 23.21 13.36 14.58
N THR A 413 23.76 13.73 13.42
CA THR A 413 23.16 14.75 12.56
C THR A 413 21.93 14.17 11.89
N ILE A 414 20.80 14.88 11.96
CA ILE A 414 19.59 14.54 11.20
C ILE A 414 19.68 15.30 9.87
N GLU A 415 20.10 14.58 8.84
CA GLU A 415 20.19 15.11 7.49
C GLU A 415 18.78 15.37 6.91
N PRO A 416 18.61 16.39 6.04
CA PRO A 416 17.40 16.49 5.24
C PRO A 416 17.29 15.26 4.33
N GLU A 417 16.05 14.84 4.05
CA GLU A 417 15.78 13.64 3.26
C GLU A 417 16.56 13.59 1.93
N SER A 418 16.59 14.71 1.21
CA SER A 418 17.27 14.81 -0.09
C SER A 418 18.79 14.63 -0.04
N ALA A 419 19.43 14.81 1.12
CA ALA A 419 20.86 14.53 1.28
C ALA A 419 21.17 13.01 1.21
N MET A 420 20.17 12.17 1.40
CA MET A 420 20.26 10.70 1.35
C MET A 420 19.81 10.12 0.00
N TYR A 421 19.52 10.95 -0.99
CA TYR A 421 19.18 10.55 -2.35
C TYR A 421 20.43 10.27 -3.21
N SER A 422 20.30 9.36 -4.16
CA SER A 422 21.32 9.03 -5.16
C SER A 422 21.04 9.67 -6.51
N PHE A 423 19.78 10.00 -6.82
CA PHE A 423 19.32 10.43 -8.13
C PHE A 423 18.96 11.92 -8.21
N GLY A 424 19.40 12.73 -7.25
CA GLY A 424 19.10 14.15 -7.20
C GLY A 424 17.71 14.45 -6.61
N THR A 425 17.40 15.73 -6.40
CA THR A 425 16.22 16.14 -5.62
C THR A 425 14.90 15.86 -6.34
N LYS A 426 14.94 15.73 -7.67
CA LYS A 426 13.77 15.46 -8.53
C LYS A 426 13.93 14.17 -9.33
N GLY A 427 14.91 13.32 -8.97
CA GLY A 427 15.22 12.11 -9.74
C GLY A 427 15.88 12.41 -11.09
N GLU A 428 16.41 13.61 -11.31
CA GLU A 428 17.01 14.05 -12.57
C GLU A 428 18.29 13.30 -12.93
N LEU A 429 18.94 12.66 -11.96
CA LEU A 429 20.12 11.83 -12.16
C LEU A 429 19.77 10.33 -12.27
N LEU A 430 18.49 9.97 -12.38
CA LEU A 430 18.07 8.60 -12.60
C LEU A 430 18.66 8.07 -13.92
N PRO A 431 19.43 6.96 -13.93
CA PRO A 431 20.14 6.49 -15.11
C PRO A 431 19.26 6.29 -16.35
N ALA A 432 19.85 6.44 -17.54
CA ALA A 432 19.12 6.31 -18.80
C ALA A 432 18.49 4.90 -18.95
N ASN A 433 19.22 3.85 -18.56
CA ASN A 433 18.74 2.46 -18.57
C ASN A 433 17.70 2.14 -17.49
N ALA A 434 17.41 3.05 -16.56
CA ALA A 434 16.53 2.78 -15.43
C ALA A 434 15.09 2.45 -15.87
N ILE A 435 14.48 1.49 -15.16
CA ILE A 435 13.06 1.20 -15.22
C ILE A 435 12.28 2.45 -14.76
N ARG A 436 11.15 2.73 -15.43
CA ARG A 436 10.26 3.87 -15.17
C ARG A 436 8.78 3.48 -15.18
N SER A 437 8.50 2.18 -15.07
CA SER A 437 7.17 1.61 -14.89
C SER A 437 7.24 0.23 -14.24
N PHE A 438 6.28 -0.07 -13.36
CA PHE A 438 6.15 -1.39 -12.75
C PHE A 438 5.94 -2.51 -13.79
N GLU A 439 5.36 -2.21 -14.95
CA GLU A 439 5.15 -3.19 -16.03
C GLU A 439 6.46 -3.91 -16.43
N LYS A 440 7.58 -3.19 -16.49
CA LYS A 440 8.90 -3.76 -16.79
C LYS A 440 9.38 -4.72 -15.69
N VAL A 441 9.04 -4.45 -14.43
CA VAL A 441 9.34 -5.35 -13.30
C VAL A 441 8.40 -6.56 -13.33
N SER A 442 7.11 -6.35 -13.64
CA SER A 442 6.12 -7.42 -13.71
C SER A 442 6.45 -8.49 -14.76
N ALA A 443 7.30 -8.18 -15.75
CA ALA A 443 7.80 -9.15 -16.73
C ALA A 443 8.67 -10.26 -16.14
N TYR A 444 9.27 -10.02 -14.96
CA TYR A 444 10.01 -11.02 -14.19
C TYR A 444 9.10 -11.89 -13.31
N PHE A 445 7.79 -11.61 -13.33
CA PHE A 445 6.76 -12.36 -12.61
C PHE A 445 5.60 -12.72 -13.55
N ASP A 446 4.52 -13.32 -13.03
CA ASP A 446 3.33 -13.63 -13.85
C ASP A 446 2.58 -12.34 -14.25
N LYS A 447 2.76 -11.90 -15.50
CA LYS A 447 2.13 -10.69 -16.06
C LYS A 447 0.61 -10.63 -15.84
N LYS A 448 -0.11 -11.76 -15.83
CA LYS A 448 -1.56 -11.77 -15.58
C LYS A 448 -1.88 -11.47 -14.12
N ALA A 449 -1.08 -11.98 -13.19
CA ALA A 449 -1.24 -11.74 -11.76
C ALA A 449 -1.06 -10.25 -11.39
N PHE A 450 -0.30 -9.49 -12.19
CA PHE A 450 -0.01 -8.07 -11.93
C PHE A 450 -0.81 -7.06 -12.76
N ALA A 451 -1.78 -7.51 -13.57
CA ALA A 451 -2.54 -6.61 -14.46
C ALA A 451 -3.26 -5.48 -13.70
N LYS A 452 -3.87 -5.78 -12.54
CA LYS A 452 -4.51 -4.77 -11.69
C LYS A 452 -3.50 -3.76 -11.15
N LEU A 453 -2.33 -4.23 -10.71
CA LEU A 453 -1.28 -3.35 -10.18
C LEU A 453 -0.66 -2.46 -11.26
N ASN A 454 -0.46 -3.00 -12.46
CA ASN A 454 -0.04 -2.20 -13.62
C ASN A 454 -1.06 -1.08 -13.91
N SER A 455 -2.35 -1.37 -13.77
CA SER A 455 -3.40 -0.36 -13.88
C SER A 455 -3.32 0.69 -12.77
N ASP A 456 -3.10 0.28 -11.51
CA ASP A 456 -2.95 1.20 -10.37
C ASP A 456 -1.74 2.13 -10.55
N ALA A 457 -0.56 1.57 -10.87
CA ALA A 457 0.66 2.35 -11.10
C ALA A 457 0.50 3.33 -12.29
N SER A 458 -0.26 2.96 -13.33
CA SER A 458 -0.58 3.84 -14.44
C SER A 458 -1.46 5.03 -14.02
N LEU A 459 -2.48 4.81 -13.17
CA LEU A 459 -3.31 5.87 -12.62
C LEU A 459 -2.52 6.80 -11.69
N GLU A 460 -1.63 6.27 -10.88
CA GLU A 460 -0.75 7.04 -10.00
C GLU A 460 0.19 7.94 -10.83
N LYS A 461 0.85 7.38 -11.84
CA LYS A 461 1.69 8.15 -12.77
C LYS A 461 0.90 9.26 -13.45
N LYS A 462 -0.31 8.96 -13.92
CA LYS A 462 -1.21 9.96 -14.52
C LYS A 462 -1.52 11.09 -13.55
N ALA A 463 -1.81 10.79 -12.28
CA ALA A 463 -2.03 11.81 -11.25
C ALA A 463 -0.77 12.66 -10.99
N MET A 464 0.41 12.02 -10.92
CA MET A 464 1.70 12.72 -10.80
C MET A 464 1.94 13.69 -11.95
N ASP A 465 1.75 13.24 -13.20
CA ASP A 465 1.94 14.07 -14.40
C ASP A 465 0.98 15.27 -14.41
N TRP A 466 -0.26 15.08 -13.93
CA TRP A 466 -1.25 16.15 -13.83
C TRP A 466 -0.87 17.21 -12.80
N VAL A 467 -0.47 16.79 -11.60
CA VAL A 467 -0.04 17.73 -10.54
C VAL A 467 1.26 18.42 -10.89
N ALA A 468 2.20 17.73 -11.52
CA ALA A 468 3.46 18.31 -11.99
C ALA A 468 3.21 19.50 -12.93
N SER A 469 2.14 19.45 -13.75
CA SER A 469 1.78 20.56 -14.64
C SER A 469 1.34 21.85 -13.93
N LEU A 470 1.03 21.78 -12.63
CA LEU A 470 0.70 22.95 -11.80
C LEU A 470 1.94 23.70 -11.29
N ASN A 471 3.15 23.13 -11.41
CA ASN A 471 4.41 23.72 -10.94
C ASN A 471 4.35 24.22 -9.48
N LEU A 472 3.78 23.40 -8.59
CA LEU A 472 3.70 23.73 -7.16
C LEU A 472 5.09 23.86 -6.55
N LYS A 473 5.29 24.86 -5.69
CA LYS A 473 6.55 25.06 -4.94
C LYS A 473 6.65 24.19 -3.69
N ASP A 474 5.53 23.63 -3.25
CA ASP A 474 5.40 22.87 -2.00
C ASP A 474 5.18 21.39 -2.34
N ASP A 475 6.22 20.58 -2.12
CA ASP A 475 6.24 19.16 -2.46
C ASP A 475 5.23 18.36 -1.61
N GLN A 476 4.94 18.79 -0.38
CA GLN A 476 3.93 18.12 0.46
C GLN A 476 2.52 18.35 -0.10
N LYS A 477 2.21 19.58 -0.51
CA LYS A 477 0.95 19.88 -1.20
C LYS A 477 0.83 19.11 -2.52
N ALA A 478 1.90 19.03 -3.29
CA ALA A 478 1.94 18.25 -4.52
C ALA A 478 1.65 16.77 -4.26
N SER A 479 2.36 16.15 -3.31
CA SER A 479 2.15 14.74 -2.94
C SER A 479 0.73 14.48 -2.43
N PHE A 480 0.14 15.42 -1.68
CA PHE A 480 -1.24 15.32 -1.21
C PHE A 480 -2.23 15.37 -2.38
N ALA A 481 -2.06 16.32 -3.31
CA ALA A 481 -2.91 16.43 -4.49
C ALA A 481 -2.84 15.18 -5.39
N VAL A 482 -1.63 14.64 -5.60
CA VAL A 482 -1.43 13.37 -6.34
C VAL A 482 -2.23 12.24 -5.69
N THR A 483 -2.15 12.12 -4.36
CA THR A 483 -2.86 11.09 -3.60
C THR A 483 -4.38 11.20 -3.76
N ALA A 484 -4.93 12.42 -3.68
CA ALA A 484 -6.36 12.66 -3.82
C ALA A 484 -6.86 12.26 -5.23
N ILE A 485 -6.17 12.71 -6.28
CA ILE A 485 -6.49 12.42 -7.68
C ILE A 485 -6.38 10.92 -7.96
N TYR A 486 -5.27 10.29 -7.55
CA TYR A 486 -5.06 8.85 -7.72
C TYR A 486 -6.19 8.04 -7.08
N ASN A 487 -6.56 8.35 -5.84
CA ASN A 487 -7.62 7.63 -5.12
C ASN A 487 -8.97 7.75 -5.83
N HIS A 488 -9.30 8.94 -6.34
CA HIS A 488 -10.53 9.16 -7.11
C HIS A 488 -10.52 8.41 -8.43
N LEU A 489 -9.46 8.54 -9.25
CA LEU A 489 -9.31 7.80 -10.51
C LEU A 489 -9.44 6.29 -10.31
N ARG A 490 -8.84 5.76 -9.23
CA ARG A 490 -8.92 4.35 -8.87
C ARG A 490 -10.35 3.94 -8.52
N LYS A 491 -11.06 4.75 -7.72
CA LYS A 491 -12.46 4.50 -7.34
C LYS A 491 -13.40 4.52 -8.54
N VAL A 492 -13.27 5.50 -9.44
CA VAL A 492 -14.04 5.56 -10.69
C VAL A 492 -13.80 4.31 -11.55
N ARG A 493 -12.53 3.92 -11.74
CA ARG A 493 -12.18 2.73 -12.52
C ARG A 493 -12.74 1.46 -11.90
N ASP A 494 -12.53 1.27 -10.60
CA ASP A 494 -12.97 0.08 -9.87
C ASP A 494 -14.49 -0.04 -9.91
N TRP A 495 -15.22 1.06 -9.62
CA TRP A 495 -16.69 1.09 -9.71
C TRP A 495 -17.18 0.65 -11.09
N HIS A 496 -16.66 1.26 -12.15
CA HIS A 496 -17.04 0.92 -13.52
C HIS A 496 -16.77 -0.54 -13.89
N ASN A 497 -15.65 -1.11 -13.41
CA ASN A 497 -15.30 -2.50 -13.70
C ASN A 497 -16.18 -3.48 -12.90
N ASP A 498 -16.53 -3.12 -11.66
CA ASP A 498 -17.35 -3.95 -10.76
C ASP A 498 -18.85 -3.84 -11.08
N HIS A 499 -19.26 -2.78 -11.81
CA HIS A 499 -20.64 -2.55 -12.27
C HIS A 499 -20.71 -2.51 -13.81
N PRO A 500 -20.37 -3.61 -14.51
CA PRO A 500 -20.46 -3.63 -15.97
C PRO A 500 -21.91 -3.38 -16.40
N TYR A 501 -22.12 -2.85 -17.60
CA TYR A 501 -23.46 -2.52 -18.13
C TYR A 501 -24.47 -3.68 -18.07
N THR A 502 -23.99 -4.92 -17.97
CA THR A 502 -24.78 -6.13 -17.81
C THR A 502 -25.52 -6.22 -16.47
N THR A 503 -25.10 -5.49 -15.43
CA THR A 503 -25.80 -5.43 -14.13
C THR A 503 -27.13 -4.68 -14.23
N ILE A 504 -27.24 -3.75 -15.18
CA ILE A 504 -28.48 -3.05 -15.48
C ILE A 504 -29.27 -3.90 -16.48
N PRO A 505 -30.51 -4.32 -16.20
CA PRO A 505 -31.29 -5.12 -17.14
C PRO A 505 -31.45 -4.44 -18.51
N ALA A 506 -31.63 -5.26 -19.56
CA ALA A 506 -32.10 -4.74 -20.83
C ALA A 506 -33.49 -4.10 -20.64
N GLY A 507 -33.74 -2.98 -21.31
CA GLY A 507 -34.98 -2.22 -21.15
C GLY A 507 -35.13 -1.17 -22.24
N MET A 508 -36.18 -0.35 -22.15
CA MET A 508 -36.44 0.74 -23.09
C MET A 508 -36.00 2.08 -22.48
N ASN A 509 -35.37 2.93 -23.27
CA ASN A 509 -35.15 4.33 -22.95
C ASN A 509 -36.49 5.08 -23.09
N PRO A 510 -37.06 5.63 -22.00
CA PRO A 510 -38.39 6.24 -22.02
C PRO A 510 -38.45 7.54 -22.83
N LEU A 511 -37.32 8.22 -23.04
CA LEU A 511 -37.26 9.46 -23.81
C LEU A 511 -37.26 9.20 -25.32
N THR A 512 -36.70 8.07 -25.76
CA THR A 512 -36.54 7.76 -27.19
C THR A 512 -37.44 6.63 -27.68
N GLY A 513 -38.06 5.86 -26.77
CA GLY A 513 -38.83 4.65 -27.09
C GLY A 513 -37.99 3.50 -27.66
N LYS A 514 -36.65 3.61 -27.64
CA LYS A 514 -35.72 2.62 -28.18
C LYS A 514 -35.14 1.76 -27.07
N PRO A 515 -34.66 0.53 -27.35
CA PRO A 515 -33.89 -0.24 -26.38
C PRO A 515 -32.70 0.57 -25.83
N LEU A 516 -32.44 0.46 -24.53
CA LEU A 516 -31.26 1.05 -23.89
C LEU A 516 -30.01 0.52 -24.60
N SER A 517 -29.18 1.44 -25.09
CA SER A 517 -27.88 1.10 -25.65
C SER A 517 -26.92 0.63 -24.55
N GLN A 518 -25.79 0.06 -24.95
CA GLN A 518 -24.72 -0.25 -24.00
C GLN A 518 -24.29 1.01 -23.22
N LEU A 519 -24.15 2.14 -23.91
CA LEU A 519 -23.75 3.41 -23.29
C LEU A 519 -24.78 3.89 -22.26
N ASP A 520 -26.08 3.76 -22.55
CA ASP A 520 -27.12 4.13 -21.59
C ASP A 520 -27.02 3.30 -20.30
N ARG A 521 -26.81 1.99 -20.45
CA ARG A 521 -26.67 1.07 -19.32
C ARG A 521 -25.38 1.31 -18.52
N GLU A 522 -24.27 1.62 -19.20
CA GLU A 522 -23.02 2.06 -18.56
C GLU A 522 -23.23 3.37 -17.78
N MET A 523 -23.92 4.35 -18.36
CA MET A 523 -24.22 5.62 -17.70
C MET A 523 -25.08 5.42 -16.45
N ILE A 524 -26.08 4.55 -16.51
CA ILE A 524 -26.95 4.23 -15.36
C ILE A 524 -26.14 3.56 -14.25
N ALA A 525 -25.35 2.52 -14.58
CA ALA A 525 -24.52 1.81 -13.62
C ALA A 525 -23.51 2.74 -12.91
N ASP A 526 -22.80 3.57 -13.68
CA ASP A 526 -21.78 4.47 -13.13
C ASP A 526 -22.41 5.65 -12.37
N SER A 527 -23.59 6.12 -12.76
CA SER A 527 -24.32 7.18 -12.03
C SER A 527 -24.77 6.77 -10.63
N ALA A 528 -24.79 5.47 -10.33
CA ALA A 528 -25.11 4.95 -9.01
C ALA A 528 -23.90 4.99 -8.04
N MET A 529 -22.72 5.44 -8.50
CA MET A 529 -21.54 5.58 -7.65
C MET A 529 -21.83 6.56 -6.49
N PRO A 530 -21.42 6.24 -5.24
CA PRO A 530 -21.67 7.09 -4.09
C PRO A 530 -21.10 8.51 -4.26
N LYS A 531 -21.91 9.53 -3.96
CA LYS A 531 -21.54 10.95 -4.10
C LYS A 531 -20.31 11.33 -3.29
N GLU A 532 -20.07 10.62 -2.19
CA GLU A 532 -18.93 10.82 -1.30
C GLU A 532 -17.59 10.62 -2.02
N VAL A 533 -17.54 9.86 -3.12
CA VAL A 533 -16.33 9.70 -3.94
C VAL A 533 -15.91 11.05 -4.54
N HIS A 534 -16.86 11.76 -5.14
CA HIS A 534 -16.66 13.08 -5.71
C HIS A 534 -16.40 14.14 -4.63
N GLU A 535 -17.28 14.20 -3.62
CA GLU A 535 -17.20 15.19 -2.55
C GLU A 535 -15.85 15.11 -1.81
N ARG A 536 -15.34 13.89 -1.63
CA ARG A 536 -14.03 13.67 -1.02
C ARG A 536 -12.90 14.20 -1.90
N LEU A 537 -12.91 13.96 -3.21
CA LEU A 537 -11.90 14.51 -4.12
C LEU A 537 -11.86 16.04 -3.99
N MET A 538 -13.02 16.69 -4.14
CA MET A 538 -13.10 18.15 -4.11
C MET A 538 -12.69 18.72 -2.75
N LYS A 539 -13.11 18.08 -1.65
CA LYS A 539 -12.68 18.44 -0.29
C LYS A 539 -11.17 18.29 -0.12
N GLU A 540 -10.57 17.21 -0.62
CA GLU A 540 -9.13 16.97 -0.49
C GLU A 540 -8.32 17.97 -1.35
N LEU A 541 -8.71 18.22 -2.60
CA LEU A 541 -8.03 19.19 -3.47
C LEU A 541 -8.06 20.61 -2.90
N ARG A 542 -9.21 21.09 -2.40
CA ARG A 542 -9.36 22.42 -1.80
C ARG A 542 -8.50 22.66 -0.56
N ARG A 543 -7.95 21.61 0.05
CA ARG A 543 -7.01 21.75 1.17
C ARG A 543 -5.62 22.22 0.73
N VAL A 544 -5.25 21.98 -0.53
CA VAL A 544 -3.87 22.17 -1.01
C VAL A 544 -3.76 22.95 -2.32
N LEU A 545 -4.85 23.08 -3.07
CA LEU A 545 -4.92 23.82 -4.34
C LEU A 545 -5.90 25.01 -4.25
N THR A 546 -5.66 26.02 -5.08
CA THR A 546 -6.62 27.11 -5.37
C THR A 546 -7.72 26.64 -6.32
N GLU A 547 -8.86 27.33 -6.39
CA GLU A 547 -9.94 26.98 -7.32
C GLU A 547 -9.48 27.00 -8.79
N GLU A 548 -8.61 27.94 -9.18
CA GLU A 548 -8.01 27.99 -10.52
C GLU A 548 -7.17 26.74 -10.83
N GLN A 549 -6.36 26.28 -9.88
CA GLN A 549 -5.57 25.06 -10.01
C GLN A 549 -6.47 23.81 -10.05
N ILE A 550 -7.56 23.81 -9.29
CA ILE A 550 -8.56 22.73 -9.32
C ILE A 550 -9.18 22.66 -10.72
N GLU A 551 -9.58 23.79 -11.30
CA GLU A 551 -10.12 23.81 -12.66
C GLU A 551 -9.14 23.22 -13.69
N LEU A 552 -7.85 23.56 -13.59
CA LEU A 552 -6.81 22.99 -14.45
C LEU A 552 -6.69 21.47 -14.30
N ILE A 553 -6.86 20.93 -13.09
CA ILE A 553 -6.88 19.49 -12.83
C ILE A 553 -8.14 18.84 -13.41
N LEU A 554 -9.32 19.41 -13.18
CA LEU A 554 -10.58 18.90 -13.72
C LEU A 554 -10.59 18.91 -15.26
N ASP A 555 -9.89 19.86 -15.88
CA ASP A 555 -9.68 19.85 -17.33
C ASP A 555 -8.83 18.66 -17.79
N LYS A 556 -7.89 18.16 -16.98
CA LYS A 556 -7.15 16.93 -17.32
C LYS A 556 -8.06 15.70 -17.33
N TYR A 557 -9.05 15.63 -16.43
CA TYR A 557 -10.04 14.55 -16.41
C TYR A 557 -10.82 14.46 -17.72
N THR A 558 -11.25 15.62 -18.22
CA THR A 558 -12.10 15.72 -19.41
C THR A 558 -11.34 16.04 -20.70
N VAL A 559 -10.01 16.03 -20.64
CA VAL A 559 -9.10 16.30 -21.77
C VAL A 559 -9.39 17.66 -22.42
N GLY A 560 -9.60 18.69 -21.60
CA GLY A 560 -9.78 20.08 -22.03
C GLY A 560 -11.11 20.35 -22.74
N LYS A 561 -12.13 19.51 -22.51
CA LYS A 561 -13.41 19.59 -23.21
C LYS A 561 -14.15 20.91 -23.05
N VAL A 562 -14.02 21.59 -21.92
CA VAL A 562 -14.65 22.91 -21.71
C VAL A 562 -14.15 23.90 -22.77
N ALA A 563 -12.83 24.07 -22.86
CA ALA A 563 -12.22 24.97 -23.84
C ALA A 563 -12.49 24.53 -25.28
N PHE A 564 -12.43 23.22 -25.56
CA PHE A 564 -12.72 22.68 -26.90
C PHE A 564 -14.18 22.96 -27.33
N THR A 565 -15.13 22.71 -26.43
CA THR A 565 -16.57 22.87 -26.73
C THR A 565 -16.96 24.34 -26.82
N LEU A 566 -16.40 25.20 -25.96
CA LEU A 566 -16.62 26.65 -26.03
C LEU A 566 -16.16 27.23 -27.36
N LYS A 567 -14.99 26.83 -27.87
CA LYS A 567 -14.52 27.21 -29.22
C LYS A 567 -15.50 26.78 -30.32
N GLY A 568 -16.14 25.62 -30.15
CA GLY A 568 -17.20 25.16 -31.04
C GLY A 568 -18.39 26.11 -31.07
N TYR A 569 -18.88 26.51 -29.90
CA TYR A 569 -19.97 27.50 -29.78
C TYR A 569 -19.59 28.85 -30.39
N GLN A 570 -18.40 29.37 -30.09
CA GLN A 570 -17.90 30.62 -30.67
C GLN A 570 -17.77 30.56 -32.20
N ALA A 571 -17.48 29.40 -32.77
CA ALA A 571 -17.43 29.22 -34.23
C ALA A 571 -18.82 29.16 -34.88
N ILE A 572 -19.81 28.59 -34.17
CA ILE A 572 -21.21 28.51 -34.62
C ILE A 572 -21.90 29.87 -34.47
N VAL A 573 -21.57 30.59 -33.40
CA VAL A 573 -22.16 31.87 -33.00
C VAL A 573 -21.03 32.92 -32.92
N PRO A 574 -20.55 33.44 -34.06
CA PRO A 574 -19.34 34.30 -34.12
C PRO A 574 -19.48 35.65 -33.40
N ASN A 575 -20.69 36.07 -33.08
CA ASN A 575 -21.00 37.29 -32.32
C ASN A 575 -21.69 36.96 -30.98
N MET A 576 -21.22 35.94 -30.26
CA MET A 576 -21.68 35.67 -28.89
C MET A 576 -21.46 36.91 -28.01
N THR A 577 -22.52 37.30 -27.30
CA THR A 577 -22.44 38.32 -26.25
C THR A 577 -21.66 37.79 -25.05
N GLU A 578 -21.28 38.71 -24.16
CA GLU A 578 -20.63 38.33 -22.89
C GLU A 578 -21.55 37.45 -22.04
N ALA A 579 -22.84 37.79 -21.93
CA ALA A 579 -23.82 37.01 -21.18
C ALA A 579 -23.98 35.58 -21.73
N GLU A 580 -24.08 35.42 -23.05
CA GLU A 580 -24.15 34.11 -23.70
C GLU A 580 -22.87 33.30 -23.50
N THR A 581 -21.71 33.96 -23.58
CA THR A 581 -20.41 33.33 -23.34
C THR A 581 -20.30 32.82 -21.90
N THR A 582 -20.72 33.63 -20.93
CA THR A 582 -20.74 33.28 -19.51
C THR A 582 -21.67 32.09 -19.26
N TYR A 583 -22.90 32.12 -19.79
CA TYR A 583 -23.85 31.02 -19.61
C TYR A 583 -23.33 29.70 -20.21
N VAL A 584 -22.80 29.72 -21.44
CA VAL A 584 -22.22 28.52 -22.06
C VAL A 584 -21.04 28.01 -21.22
N LEU A 585 -20.17 28.90 -20.74
CA LEU A 585 -19.05 28.50 -19.90
C LEU A 585 -19.51 27.86 -18.59
N GLU A 586 -20.53 28.41 -17.93
CA GLU A 586 -21.12 27.84 -16.71
C GLU A 586 -21.67 26.43 -16.95
N GLN A 587 -22.45 26.22 -18.02
CA GLN A 587 -22.98 24.90 -18.38
C GLN A 587 -21.87 23.89 -18.68
N LEU A 588 -20.81 24.31 -19.39
CA LEU A 588 -19.68 23.44 -19.69
C LEU A 588 -18.85 23.11 -18.43
N LYS A 589 -18.75 24.04 -17.47
CA LYS A 589 -18.10 23.77 -16.18
C LYS A 589 -18.93 22.79 -15.33
N LEU A 590 -20.25 22.91 -15.31
CA LEU A 590 -21.13 21.93 -14.65
C LEU A 590 -21.00 20.54 -15.30
N ALA A 591 -20.95 20.49 -16.64
CA ALA A 591 -20.71 19.26 -17.37
C ALA A 591 -19.37 18.61 -17.00
N ARG A 592 -18.30 19.42 -16.90
CA ARG A 592 -16.98 18.97 -16.46
C ARG A 592 -17.03 18.38 -15.06
N GLU A 593 -17.63 19.09 -14.11
CA GLU A 593 -17.76 18.67 -12.72
C GLU A 593 -18.43 17.30 -12.62
N GLN A 594 -19.54 17.08 -13.33
CA GLN A 594 -20.21 15.78 -13.33
C GLN A 594 -19.44 14.71 -14.11
N ALA A 595 -18.74 15.08 -15.19
CA ALA A 595 -18.09 14.12 -16.06
C ALA A 595 -16.84 13.47 -15.46
N ILE A 596 -16.22 14.07 -14.43
CA ILE A 596 -14.98 13.51 -13.84
C ILE A 596 -15.20 12.14 -13.20
N ASP A 597 -16.44 11.83 -12.82
CA ASP A 597 -16.83 10.58 -12.17
C ASP A 597 -17.06 9.42 -13.15
N TYR A 598 -16.82 9.64 -14.44
CA TYR A 598 -16.97 8.62 -15.49
C TYR A 598 -15.62 8.21 -16.07
N LYS A 599 -15.43 6.89 -16.24
CA LYS A 599 -14.14 6.30 -16.61
C LYS A 599 -13.73 6.64 -18.05
N ASN A 600 -14.67 6.63 -18.99
CA ASN A 600 -14.36 6.62 -20.42
C ASN A 600 -14.87 7.85 -21.19
N MET A 601 -14.21 8.16 -22.32
CA MET A 601 -14.50 9.36 -23.10
C MET A 601 -15.91 9.37 -23.73
N LYS A 602 -16.51 8.20 -23.99
CA LYS A 602 -17.88 8.13 -24.51
C LYS A 602 -18.88 8.59 -23.45
N GLN A 603 -18.73 8.13 -22.21
CA GLN A 603 -19.55 8.57 -21.07
C GLN A 603 -19.34 10.06 -20.76
N ILE A 604 -18.08 10.52 -20.70
CA ILE A 604 -17.77 11.95 -20.56
C ILE A 604 -18.43 12.76 -21.70
N SER A 605 -18.52 12.22 -22.93
CA SER A 605 -19.23 12.89 -24.03
C SER A 605 -20.74 12.91 -23.84
N ALA A 606 -21.32 11.82 -23.35
CA ALA A 606 -22.74 11.77 -23.03
C ALA A 606 -23.11 12.81 -21.97
N VAL A 607 -22.30 12.96 -20.91
CA VAL A 607 -22.52 14.00 -19.88
C VAL A 607 -22.49 15.39 -20.50
N PHE A 608 -21.46 15.72 -21.30
CA PHE A 608 -21.39 17.02 -21.96
C PHE A 608 -22.56 17.29 -22.91
N GLU A 609 -23.12 16.26 -23.55
CA GLU A 609 -24.27 16.42 -24.44
C GLU A 609 -25.51 16.92 -23.70
N ILE A 610 -25.73 16.47 -22.44
CA ILE A 610 -26.85 16.92 -21.61
C ILE A 610 -26.81 18.44 -21.43
N TYR A 611 -25.64 18.98 -21.08
CA TYR A 611 -25.47 20.43 -20.85
C TYR A 611 -25.35 21.23 -22.15
N LYS A 612 -24.90 20.61 -23.25
CA LYS A 612 -24.97 21.23 -24.57
C LYS A 612 -26.42 21.50 -24.95
N ASN A 613 -27.34 20.55 -24.73
CA ASN A 613 -28.77 20.78 -24.99
C ASN A 613 -29.32 21.99 -24.21
N ASN A 614 -28.86 22.24 -22.98
CA ASN A 614 -29.22 23.44 -22.23
C ASN A 614 -28.73 24.72 -22.91
N CYS A 615 -27.50 24.71 -23.44
CA CYS A 615 -26.95 25.84 -24.20
C CYS A 615 -27.75 26.10 -25.48
N GLU A 616 -28.10 25.04 -26.22
CA GLU A 616 -28.90 25.14 -27.44
C GLU A 616 -30.28 25.74 -27.14
N GLN A 617 -30.93 25.27 -26.08
CA GLN A 617 -32.21 25.80 -25.62
C GLN A 617 -32.09 27.26 -25.20
N TYR A 618 -31.04 27.63 -24.45
CA TYR A 618 -30.78 29.00 -24.04
C TYR A 618 -30.69 29.94 -25.24
N PHE A 619 -29.95 29.57 -26.29
CA PHE A 619 -29.88 30.39 -27.51
C PHE A 619 -31.25 30.55 -28.19
N ASN A 620 -32.05 29.49 -28.24
CA ASN A 620 -33.39 29.56 -28.82
C ASN A 620 -34.31 30.48 -28.01
N ASP A 621 -34.26 30.38 -26.68
CA ASP A 621 -35.08 31.20 -25.78
C ASP A 621 -34.68 32.68 -25.81
N HIS A 622 -33.43 32.99 -26.18
CA HIS A 622 -32.91 34.35 -26.30
C HIS A 622 -32.92 34.87 -27.75
N GLY A 623 -33.83 34.34 -28.58
CA GLY A 623 -34.14 34.90 -29.90
C GLY A 623 -33.15 34.53 -31.00
N ARG A 624 -32.21 33.60 -30.77
CA ARG A 624 -31.41 32.99 -31.84
C ARG A 624 -32.09 31.75 -32.38
N ASN A 625 -31.73 31.31 -33.58
CA ASN A 625 -32.17 30.03 -34.13
C ASN A 625 -30.96 29.09 -34.21
N TRP A 626 -30.79 28.25 -33.18
CA TRP A 626 -29.64 27.34 -33.08
C TRP A 626 -29.50 26.45 -34.33
N ARG A 627 -30.62 25.88 -34.78
CA ARG A 627 -30.65 24.98 -35.94
C ARG A 627 -30.16 25.66 -37.22
N GLN A 628 -30.55 26.91 -37.42
CA GLN A 628 -30.11 27.70 -38.57
C GLN A 628 -28.62 28.06 -38.46
N MET A 629 -28.17 28.57 -37.31
CA MET A 629 -26.76 28.92 -37.09
C MET A 629 -25.83 27.72 -37.27
N PHE A 630 -26.21 26.56 -36.73
CA PHE A 630 -25.46 25.33 -36.90
C PHE A 630 -25.39 24.88 -38.36
N LYS A 631 -26.51 24.97 -39.10
CA LYS A 631 -26.56 24.67 -40.54
C LYS A 631 -25.63 25.60 -41.32
N ASP A 632 -25.64 26.89 -41.02
CA ASP A 632 -24.80 27.89 -41.69
C ASP A 632 -23.32 27.64 -41.42
N TYR A 633 -22.96 27.33 -40.18
CA TYR A 633 -21.61 26.91 -39.81
C TYR A 633 -21.15 25.66 -40.59
N VAL A 634 -21.99 24.62 -40.66
CA VAL A 634 -21.67 23.39 -41.40
C VAL A 634 -21.48 23.66 -42.90
N ASN A 635 -22.34 24.48 -43.50
CA ASN A 635 -22.23 24.87 -44.90
C ASN A 635 -20.94 25.65 -45.17
N LYS A 636 -20.60 26.62 -44.32
CA LYS A 636 -19.35 27.38 -44.38
C LYS A 636 -18.13 26.46 -44.32
N ARG A 637 -18.09 25.52 -43.36
CA ARG A 637 -16.99 24.56 -43.20
C ARG A 637 -16.83 23.61 -44.39
N LYS A 638 -17.93 23.20 -45.03
CA LYS A 638 -17.89 22.38 -46.25
C LYS A 638 -17.27 23.16 -47.41
N ALA A 639 -17.71 24.41 -47.62
CA ALA A 639 -17.16 25.28 -48.66
C ALA A 639 -15.66 25.57 -48.45
N GLU A 640 -15.24 25.84 -47.21
CA GLU A 640 -13.81 26.03 -46.85
C GLU A 640 -12.97 24.79 -47.18
N LYS A 641 -13.46 23.59 -46.83
CA LYS A 641 -12.75 22.32 -47.14
C LYS A 641 -12.67 22.03 -48.63
N GLU A 642 -13.69 22.39 -49.40
CA GLU A 642 -13.68 22.26 -50.86
C GLU A 642 -12.66 23.22 -51.49
N GLN A 643 -12.58 24.46 -51.00
CA GLN A 643 -11.56 25.42 -51.43
C GLN A 643 -10.13 25.01 -51.04
N GLU A 644 -9.92 24.43 -49.85
CA GLU A 644 -8.62 23.88 -49.45
C GLU A 644 -8.20 22.67 -50.30
N LYS A 645 -9.15 21.82 -50.70
CA LYS A 645 -8.90 20.71 -51.64
C LYS A 645 -8.60 21.16 -53.06
N GLN A 646 -9.08 22.33 -53.48
CA GLN A 646 -8.76 22.93 -54.78
C GLN A 646 -7.41 23.67 -54.79
N LYS A 647 -6.81 23.92 -53.61
CA LYS A 647 -5.49 24.58 -53.44
C LYS A 647 -4.34 23.60 -53.16
N LYS A 648 -4.63 22.32 -52.98
CA LYS A 648 -3.64 21.22 -52.93
C LYS A 648 -3.69 20.46 -54.25
#